data_AF-A0AAW2VXK3-F1
#
_entry.id   AF-A0AAW2VXK3-F1
#
_cell.length_a   1.000
_cell.length_b   1.000
_cell.length_c   1.000
_cell.angle_alpha   90.00
_cell.angle_beta   90.00
_cell.angle_gamma   90.00
#
_symmetry.space_group_name_H-M   'P 1'
#
loop_
_entity.id
_entity.type
_entity.pdbx_description
1 polymer ?
#
loop_
_entity_poly.entity_id
_entity_poly.type
_entity_poly.pdbx_seq_one_letter_code
_entity_poly.pdbx_strand_id
1 'polypeptide(L)'
;MADQENCMRVTRLAAKKRAAEETMAAKQSKKKRVVLGEIQNVASLQDVGLSKNLKLGGQNEKPKTKPKRNVKKGRVTAKETKSLKVESDPGIDVDAKYDDPQMCGAYASDIYEYLHSMEMEAKRRPLSDYLEKIQKDVTLNMRGVLIDWLVEVAEEYKLLPDTLYLTVSYIDRFLSSNAIHRQKLQLLGVSSMLIASKYEEISPPHVEDFCYITDNTYTKDDVVKMEALVLKSLGFQMGSPTVKTFLRKVTRIAQEDYESSSLQLEFLGYYLAELSLLDYACVKFLPSLVAASVVFLSRFTLQPKQHPWSSALQLHSGYKAADLKECVCILQDLQSSRRGGALVAVRDKYKQHKPHNSPPTPRALPLIGHLHLIKNSLYLSLASLSSQYGPILSLRLGSKSVVVVSSPSAIEECFTKNDIVFANRPKSLAGDRLTYNYAAFAWSPYGHFWRTLRRLSVVEMFSSHSLQNSAKIREQEIYVLLRALQRVCKNGARRVDLHYLVSAYSFNHMMRAVAGKRCVGEEDVASEVGKEAVKRIRGTFFTSLSLGMCDFFPVLRWIGYKGVEKNLKLLHKKRDVFLQSLIDESRGRNVVSRDKKDRVLIETLLSLQASEPEFYTDDVIKSILLILFIAGTETSTVTIEWAMSLLLTHPEELHKLKQEIDNNIGHDHLINDADLAKLPYLRCIVNETLRLYPPVPLLLPHYSSEKCTVGGYDVPKGTILMVNAWAMHRDANIWEEPHKFNPGRFQALEMDREAWKFVPFGMGRRACPGAAMGLRTISLALGAFVQGFEWEKLLEHEDMDANYNSRIMLQKGKPLEAVCVPRDEAADLCHEFDALNRLIETLSSPSILSKRYGTVSREEAVDAAKLIEEEAFEVAGKAATTDDDGIEILQVYSKEISKRMLEKVKARSGDSAAAPEAAPANEAPSKAEEEDAGSTAPPQSEKTESVAGDE
;
A
#
# COMPACT_ATOMS: atom_id res chain seq x y z
N MET A 1 -32.20 -9.75 -32.25
CA MET A 1 -31.81 -8.73 -31.24
C MET A 1 -30.52 -9.07 -30.48
N ALA A 2 -30.12 -10.34 -30.35
CA ALA A 2 -28.84 -10.72 -29.70
C ALA A 2 -27.57 -10.35 -30.51
N ASP A 3 -27.62 -10.36 -31.84
CA ASP A 3 -26.43 -10.04 -32.67
C ASP A 3 -26.09 -8.54 -32.74
N GLN A 4 -27.10 -7.67 -32.60
CA GLN A 4 -26.90 -6.23 -32.52
C GLN A 4 -26.28 -5.81 -31.19
N GLU A 5 -26.60 -6.51 -30.10
CA GLU A 5 -26.07 -6.24 -28.77
C GLU A 5 -24.62 -6.74 -28.60
N ASN A 6 -24.26 -7.84 -29.26
CA ASN A 6 -22.87 -8.30 -29.35
C ASN A 6 -22.00 -7.38 -30.21
N CYS A 7 -22.52 -6.86 -31.32
CA CYS A 7 -21.81 -5.87 -32.14
C CYS A 7 -21.55 -4.56 -31.38
N MET A 8 -22.52 -4.11 -30.56
CA MET A 8 -22.38 -2.94 -29.67
C MET A 8 -21.44 -3.16 -28.47
N ARG A 9 -21.35 -4.38 -27.93
CA ARG A 9 -20.38 -4.74 -26.87
C ARG A 9 -18.94 -4.78 -27.38
N VAL A 10 -18.71 -5.31 -28.58
CA VAL A 10 -17.38 -5.35 -29.22
C VAL A 10 -16.91 -3.93 -29.57
N THR A 11 -17.79 -3.05 -30.04
CA THR A 11 -17.46 -1.63 -30.28
C THR A 11 -17.22 -0.84 -28.99
N ARG A 12 -17.93 -1.12 -27.89
CA ARG A 12 -17.67 -0.51 -26.56
C ARG A 12 -16.37 -0.98 -25.91
N LEU A 13 -15.99 -2.24 -26.09
CA LEU A 13 -14.69 -2.76 -25.62
C LEU A 13 -13.53 -2.20 -26.44
N ALA A 14 -13.70 -2.05 -27.76
CA ALA A 14 -12.73 -1.36 -28.62
C ALA A 14 -12.61 0.14 -28.27
N ALA A 15 -13.72 0.81 -27.94
CA ALA A 15 -13.73 2.20 -27.48
C ALA A 15 -13.11 2.36 -26.08
N LYS A 16 -13.33 1.42 -25.15
CA LYS A 16 -12.66 1.40 -23.83
C LYS A 16 -11.17 1.12 -23.93
N LYS A 17 -10.75 0.28 -24.87
CA LYS A 17 -9.32 0.00 -25.14
C LYS A 17 -8.64 1.24 -25.75
N ARG A 18 -9.28 1.90 -26.73
CA ARG A 18 -8.83 3.20 -27.25
C ARG A 18 -8.78 4.29 -26.20
N ALA A 19 -9.79 4.40 -25.32
CA ALA A 19 -9.77 5.38 -24.23
C ALA A 19 -8.70 5.08 -23.18
N ALA A 20 -8.41 3.80 -22.89
CA ALA A 20 -7.32 3.40 -21.99
C ALA A 20 -5.92 3.67 -22.61
N GLU A 21 -5.78 3.45 -23.91
CA GLU A 21 -4.58 3.79 -24.70
C GLU A 21 -4.39 5.32 -24.80
N GLU A 22 -5.46 6.10 -25.00
CA GLU A 22 -5.46 7.57 -24.97
C GLU A 22 -5.16 8.13 -23.58
N THR A 23 -5.61 7.47 -22.51
CA THR A 23 -5.32 7.89 -21.12
C THR A 23 -3.88 7.54 -20.70
N MET A 24 -3.30 6.47 -21.27
CA MET A 24 -1.87 6.14 -21.15
C MET A 24 -1.01 7.14 -21.94
N ALA A 25 -1.43 7.51 -23.15
CA ALA A 25 -0.78 8.55 -23.97
C ALA A 25 -0.84 9.94 -23.33
N ALA A 26 -1.97 10.29 -22.69
CA ALA A 26 -2.15 11.57 -21.99
C ALA A 26 -1.31 11.70 -20.70
N LYS A 27 -0.97 10.58 -20.03
CA LYS A 27 -0.10 10.59 -18.84
C LYS A 27 1.39 10.75 -19.15
N GLN A 28 1.80 10.50 -20.38
CA GLN A 28 3.19 10.65 -20.83
C GLN A 28 3.49 12.01 -21.50
N SER A 29 2.51 12.89 -21.73
CA SER A 29 2.69 14.13 -22.52
C SER A 29 3.34 15.31 -21.79
N LYS A 30 3.85 15.14 -20.55
CA LYS A 30 4.50 16.24 -19.79
C LYS A 30 6.01 16.38 -19.96
N LYS A 31 6.63 15.63 -20.88
CA LYS A 31 7.95 15.99 -21.43
C LYS A 31 7.76 16.23 -22.92
N LYS A 32 8.17 17.40 -23.40
CA LYS A 32 8.13 17.77 -24.82
C LYS A 32 8.94 16.73 -25.59
N ARG A 33 8.26 15.81 -26.29
CA ARG A 33 8.88 14.75 -27.10
C ARG A 33 9.47 15.40 -28.34
N VAL A 34 10.77 15.26 -28.54
CA VAL A 34 11.50 15.91 -29.64
C VAL A 34 11.49 14.99 -30.84
N VAL A 35 10.81 15.40 -31.91
CA VAL A 35 10.96 14.80 -33.23
C VAL A 35 12.26 15.33 -33.83
N LEU A 36 13.23 14.45 -34.06
CA LEU A 36 14.58 14.74 -34.57
C LEU A 36 14.61 15.31 -36.01
N GLY A 37 13.44 15.49 -36.65
CA GLY A 37 13.29 15.96 -38.03
C GLY A 37 13.58 17.46 -38.26
N GLU A 38 13.74 18.27 -37.22
CA GLU A 38 13.93 19.73 -37.31
C GLU A 38 15.27 20.23 -36.72
N ILE A 39 16.38 19.55 -36.98
CA ILE A 39 17.71 20.09 -36.63
C ILE A 39 18.05 21.25 -37.58
N GLN A 40 17.80 22.50 -37.16
CA GLN A 40 18.45 23.67 -37.75
C GLN A 40 19.92 23.69 -37.34
N ASN A 41 20.82 23.93 -38.31
CA ASN A 41 22.24 24.19 -38.04
C ASN A 41 22.37 25.42 -37.14
N VAL A 42 22.67 25.23 -35.86
CA VAL A 42 23.06 26.33 -34.99
C VAL A 42 24.52 26.68 -35.33
N ALA A 43 24.71 27.85 -35.93
CA ALA A 43 26.01 28.39 -36.30
C ALA A 43 26.94 28.48 -35.08
N SER A 44 28.14 27.93 -35.21
CA SER A 44 29.22 28.13 -34.24
C SER A 44 29.86 29.50 -34.50
N LEU A 45 29.92 30.32 -33.46
CA LEU A 45 30.64 31.59 -33.42
C LEU A 45 32.11 31.40 -33.85
N GLN A 46 32.50 32.10 -34.91
CA GLN A 46 33.88 32.51 -35.12
C GLN A 46 34.18 33.73 -34.27
N ASP A 47 35.43 33.75 -33.78
CA ASP A 47 36.24 34.90 -33.36
C ASP A 47 36.23 35.32 -31.87
N VAL A 48 37.23 34.81 -31.13
CA VAL A 48 38.20 35.66 -30.40
C VAL A 48 39.57 35.02 -30.58
N GLY A 49 40.41 35.61 -31.44
CA GLY A 49 41.75 35.15 -31.74
C GLY A 49 42.80 35.49 -30.68
N LEU A 50 43.94 34.77 -30.75
CA LEU A 50 45.26 35.34 -30.52
C LEU A 50 46.28 34.61 -31.43
N SER A 51 47.19 35.44 -31.93
CA SER A 51 47.90 35.33 -33.19
C SER A 51 49.19 34.49 -33.14
N LYS A 52 49.55 33.98 -34.33
CA LYS A 52 50.89 33.82 -34.92
C LYS A 52 52.11 34.18 -34.06
N ASN A 53 53.04 33.22 -33.93
CA ASN A 53 54.48 33.29 -34.25
C ASN A 53 55.14 32.02 -33.65
N LEU A 54 55.73 31.12 -34.43
CA LEU A 54 57.14 31.20 -34.84
C LEU A 54 57.39 30.34 -36.09
N LYS A 55 58.15 30.92 -37.02
CA LYS A 55 58.68 30.33 -38.26
C LYS A 55 59.98 29.55 -38.02
N LEU A 56 60.39 28.87 -39.10
CA LEU A 56 61.72 28.36 -39.50
C LEU A 56 62.08 26.96 -38.97
N GLY A 57 62.54 26.02 -39.80
CA GLY A 57 62.88 26.07 -41.22
C GLY A 57 63.19 24.65 -41.72
N GLY A 58 62.96 24.40 -43.00
CA GLY A 58 63.33 23.14 -43.64
C GLY A 58 64.76 23.19 -44.20
N GLN A 59 65.41 22.02 -44.23
CA GLN A 59 66.44 21.60 -45.19
C GLN A 59 66.27 20.07 -45.37
N ASN A 60 65.80 19.60 -46.52
CA ASN A 60 66.60 19.10 -47.67
C ASN A 60 67.49 17.89 -47.33
N GLU A 61 67.10 16.70 -47.80
CA GLU A 61 67.75 15.98 -48.92
C GLU A 61 67.13 14.58 -49.15
N LYS A 62 66.89 14.23 -50.43
CA LYS A 62 66.57 12.88 -50.94
C LYS A 62 67.85 12.28 -51.60
N PRO A 63 67.78 11.18 -52.38
CA PRO A 63 67.76 9.75 -52.00
C PRO A 63 68.88 8.96 -52.71
N LYS A 64 69.18 7.71 -52.32
CA LYS A 64 69.93 6.68 -53.10
C LYS A 64 69.98 5.41 -52.22
N THR A 65 69.77 4.16 -52.64
CA THR A 65 69.78 3.50 -53.97
C THR A 65 69.19 2.09 -53.77
N LYS A 66 68.35 1.61 -54.70
CA LYS A 66 68.11 0.16 -54.92
C LYS A 66 69.03 -0.30 -56.05
N PRO A 67 69.40 -1.59 -56.10
CA PRO A 67 69.02 -2.30 -57.31
C PRO A 67 68.58 -3.76 -57.11
N LYS A 68 67.52 -4.09 -57.88
CA LYS A 68 67.29 -5.31 -58.69
C LYS A 68 67.19 -6.67 -57.97
N ARG A 69 66.45 -7.67 -58.42
CA ARG A 69 65.30 -7.90 -59.33
C ARG A 69 65.18 -9.43 -59.32
N ASN A 70 64.01 -10.02 -59.04
CA ASN A 70 63.40 -11.05 -59.89
C ASN A 70 62.16 -11.68 -59.27
N VAL A 71 61.18 -11.84 -60.15
CA VAL A 71 59.87 -12.45 -59.95
C VAL A 71 59.97 -13.91 -60.37
N LYS A 72 59.46 -14.86 -59.58
CA LYS A 72 58.44 -15.85 -60.00
C LYS A 72 58.11 -16.91 -58.92
N LYS A 73 56.80 -17.03 -58.67
CA LYS A 73 55.95 -18.20 -58.38
C LYS A 73 56.50 -19.35 -57.50
N GLY A 74 55.80 -19.63 -56.41
CA GLY A 74 55.89 -20.92 -55.70
C GLY A 74 54.92 -21.06 -54.54
N ARG A 75 53.74 -21.64 -54.82
CA ARG A 75 52.95 -22.61 -54.04
C ARG A 75 53.05 -22.59 -52.49
N VAL A 76 51.87 -22.47 -51.88
CA VAL A 76 51.53 -22.76 -50.48
C VAL A 76 52.11 -24.10 -50.01
N THR A 77 52.87 -24.08 -48.90
CA THR A 77 52.90 -25.15 -47.90
C THR A 77 53.16 -24.53 -46.52
N ALA A 78 52.30 -24.89 -45.57
CA ALA A 78 52.40 -24.52 -44.17
C ALA A 78 53.71 -25.06 -43.57
N LYS A 79 54.37 -24.24 -42.74
CA LYS A 79 55.37 -24.71 -41.79
C LYS A 79 55.21 -23.96 -40.48
N GLU A 80 54.88 -24.74 -39.46
CA GLU A 80 54.89 -24.42 -38.04
C GLU A 80 56.16 -23.69 -37.66
N THR A 81 56.02 -22.64 -36.83
CA THR A 81 57.15 -22.09 -36.08
C THR A 81 56.82 -22.16 -34.61
N LYS A 82 57.71 -22.87 -33.92
CA LYS A 82 57.72 -23.32 -32.53
C LYS A 82 57.35 -22.24 -31.51
N SER A 83 56.60 -22.71 -30.52
CA SER A 83 56.35 -22.11 -29.22
C SER A 83 57.64 -21.69 -28.51
N LEU A 84 57.73 -20.41 -28.17
CA LEU A 84 58.53 -19.94 -27.05
C LEU A 84 57.69 -20.17 -25.79
N LYS A 85 57.94 -21.27 -25.07
CA LYS A 85 57.49 -21.41 -23.69
C LYS A 85 58.24 -20.37 -22.86
N VAL A 86 57.53 -19.34 -22.44
CA VAL A 86 57.91 -18.57 -21.25
C VAL A 86 57.25 -19.28 -20.07
N GLU A 87 58.05 -19.75 -19.12
CA GLU A 87 57.57 -20.34 -17.88
C GLU A 87 56.67 -19.34 -17.17
N SER A 88 55.41 -19.72 -16.98
CA SER A 88 54.43 -19.01 -16.17
C SER A 88 54.81 -19.14 -14.69
N ASP A 89 55.09 -18.02 -14.04
CA ASP A 89 55.12 -17.93 -12.58
C ASP A 89 53.75 -18.43 -12.02
N PRO A 90 53.68 -19.34 -11.03
CA PRO A 90 52.42 -19.96 -10.58
C PRO A 90 51.49 -19.05 -9.77
N GLY A 91 51.70 -17.74 -9.80
CA GLY A 91 50.94 -16.78 -9.02
C GLY A 91 49.98 -15.98 -9.89
N ILE A 92 48.67 -16.15 -9.64
CA ILE A 92 47.52 -15.36 -10.15
C ILE A 92 46.87 -15.96 -11.41
N ASP A 93 46.26 -17.13 -11.24
CA ASP A 93 45.10 -17.53 -12.03
C ASP A 93 43.85 -16.90 -11.38
N VAL A 94 43.42 -15.76 -11.91
CA VAL A 94 42.24 -15.00 -11.43
C VAL A 94 40.94 -15.79 -11.67
N ASP A 95 40.93 -16.67 -12.67
CA ASP A 95 39.75 -17.39 -13.13
C ASP A 95 39.57 -18.76 -12.43
N ALA A 96 40.62 -19.31 -11.78
CA ALA A 96 40.56 -20.55 -10.99
C ALA A 96 40.08 -20.40 -9.54
N LYS A 97 39.85 -19.18 -9.05
CA LYS A 97 39.53 -18.92 -7.62
C LYS A 97 38.05 -19.05 -7.21
N TYR A 98 37.14 -19.45 -8.10
CA TYR A 98 35.70 -19.49 -7.80
C TYR A 98 34.99 -20.76 -8.27
N ASP A 99 34.23 -21.38 -7.36
CA ASP A 99 33.37 -22.56 -7.58
C ASP A 99 32.09 -22.25 -8.40
N ASP A 100 32.00 -21.12 -9.13
CA ASP A 100 30.83 -20.77 -9.95
C ASP A 100 30.91 -21.47 -11.32
N PRO A 101 30.06 -22.48 -11.60
CA PRO A 101 30.09 -23.22 -12.85
C PRO A 101 29.74 -22.35 -14.07
N GLN A 102 29.05 -21.22 -13.88
CA GLN A 102 28.66 -20.30 -14.96
C GLN A 102 29.82 -19.43 -15.44
N MET A 103 30.92 -19.40 -14.71
CA MET A 103 32.08 -18.57 -15.02
C MET A 103 33.04 -19.24 -16.00
N CYS A 104 32.88 -20.55 -16.24
CA CYS A 104 33.67 -21.33 -17.19
C CYS A 104 35.19 -21.06 -17.06
N GLY A 105 35.72 -20.95 -15.83
CA GLY A 105 37.09 -20.52 -15.57
C GLY A 105 38.15 -21.31 -16.35
N ALA A 106 37.93 -22.62 -16.50
CA ALA A 106 38.80 -23.51 -17.29
C ALA A 106 38.91 -23.13 -18.79
N TYR A 107 37.91 -22.44 -19.34
CA TYR A 107 37.88 -21.98 -20.74
C TYR A 107 38.07 -20.47 -20.86
N ALA A 108 38.34 -19.75 -19.77
CA ALA A 108 38.37 -18.29 -19.79
C ALA A 108 39.43 -17.76 -20.78
N SER A 109 40.63 -18.34 -20.81
CA SER A 109 41.67 -17.95 -21.78
C SER A 109 41.19 -18.14 -23.23
N ASP A 110 40.66 -19.32 -23.55
CA ASP A 110 40.17 -19.67 -24.89
C ASP A 110 39.01 -18.75 -25.32
N ILE A 111 38.10 -18.43 -24.40
CA ILE A 111 36.96 -17.53 -24.66
C ILE A 111 37.47 -16.13 -25.01
N TYR A 112 38.41 -15.58 -24.23
CA TYR A 112 38.91 -14.22 -24.50
C TYR A 112 39.82 -14.16 -25.72
N GLU A 113 40.61 -15.20 -26.01
CA GLU A 113 41.34 -15.31 -27.28
C GLU A 113 40.38 -15.34 -28.47
N TYR A 114 39.29 -16.10 -28.36
CA TYR A 114 38.24 -16.11 -29.37
C TYR A 114 37.60 -14.72 -29.54
N LEU A 115 37.22 -14.05 -28.44
CA LEU A 115 36.65 -12.71 -28.48
C LEU A 115 37.61 -11.67 -29.09
N HIS A 116 38.91 -11.76 -28.78
CA HIS A 116 39.94 -10.92 -29.38
C HIS A 116 40.09 -11.19 -30.88
N SER A 117 40.03 -12.45 -31.31
CA SER A 117 40.04 -12.79 -32.75
C SER A 117 38.81 -12.24 -33.47
N MET A 118 37.63 -12.30 -32.82
CA MET A 118 36.37 -11.82 -33.36
C MET A 118 36.31 -10.29 -33.50
N GLU A 119 36.80 -9.52 -32.51
CA GLU A 119 36.77 -8.05 -32.58
C GLU A 119 37.66 -7.49 -33.69
N MET A 120 38.63 -8.27 -34.20
CA MET A 120 39.53 -7.90 -35.30
C MET A 120 38.94 -8.20 -36.69
N GLU A 121 37.86 -8.98 -36.78
CA GLU A 121 37.25 -9.34 -38.06
C GLU A 121 36.70 -8.11 -38.77
N ALA A 122 37.23 -7.80 -39.97
CA ALA A 122 36.87 -6.58 -40.70
C ALA A 122 35.35 -6.44 -40.96
N LYS A 123 34.65 -7.56 -41.17
CA LYS A 123 33.20 -7.64 -41.38
C LYS A 123 32.34 -7.32 -40.14
N ARG A 124 32.94 -7.36 -38.96
CA ARG A 124 32.30 -7.04 -37.67
C ARG A 124 32.67 -5.64 -37.16
N ARG A 125 33.56 -4.93 -37.86
CA ARG A 125 33.97 -3.58 -37.50
C ARG A 125 33.33 -2.53 -38.41
N PRO A 126 32.90 -1.39 -37.87
CA PRO A 126 32.60 -0.23 -38.68
C PRO A 126 33.87 0.38 -39.29
N LEU A 127 33.72 1.02 -40.45
CA LEU A 127 34.76 1.82 -41.09
C LEU A 127 35.00 3.10 -40.27
N SER A 128 36.23 3.33 -39.81
CA SER A 128 36.54 4.45 -38.89
C SER A 128 36.27 5.85 -39.44
N ASP A 129 36.11 5.99 -40.76
CA ASP A 129 35.90 7.24 -41.48
C ASP A 129 34.64 7.20 -42.39
N TYR A 130 33.67 6.32 -42.07
CA TYR A 130 32.43 6.20 -42.85
C TYR A 130 31.62 7.50 -42.94
N LEU A 131 31.66 8.37 -41.92
CA LEU A 131 30.92 9.63 -41.95
C LEU A 131 31.48 10.59 -43.01
N GLU A 132 32.78 10.54 -43.26
CA GLU A 132 33.45 11.38 -44.26
C GLU A 132 33.41 10.73 -45.66
N LYS A 133 33.60 9.41 -45.74
CA LYS A 133 33.74 8.70 -47.02
C LYS A 133 32.43 8.22 -47.64
N ILE A 134 31.43 7.90 -46.82
CA ILE A 134 30.20 7.24 -47.27
C ILE A 134 28.99 8.15 -47.11
N GLN A 135 28.87 8.82 -45.95
CA GLN A 135 27.71 9.66 -45.66
C GLN A 135 27.84 11.04 -46.33
N LYS A 136 26.72 11.53 -46.89
CA LYS A 136 26.64 12.85 -47.53
C LYS A 136 25.85 13.87 -46.72
N ASP A 137 24.88 13.39 -45.95
CA ASP A 137 23.87 14.22 -45.26
C ASP A 137 23.80 13.91 -43.75
N VAL A 138 24.51 12.88 -43.28
CA VAL A 138 24.61 12.53 -41.85
C VAL A 138 25.94 13.03 -41.31
N THR A 139 25.88 13.86 -40.27
CA THR A 139 27.07 14.44 -39.62
C THR A 139 27.42 13.71 -38.31
N LEU A 140 28.63 13.93 -37.80
CA LEU A 140 29.06 13.45 -36.48
C LEU A 140 28.12 13.89 -35.35
N ASN A 141 27.58 15.11 -35.43
CA ASN A 141 26.65 15.62 -34.43
C ASN A 141 25.30 14.88 -34.49
N MET A 142 24.77 14.65 -35.70
CA MET A 142 23.52 13.90 -35.88
C MET A 142 23.62 12.47 -35.33
N ARG A 143 24.76 11.79 -35.54
CA ARG A 143 25.03 10.49 -34.93
C ARG A 143 25.02 10.58 -33.40
N GLY A 144 25.72 11.57 -32.83
CA GLY A 144 25.77 11.78 -31.38
C GLY A 144 24.38 12.02 -30.77
N VAL A 145 23.56 12.87 -31.39
CA VAL A 145 22.19 13.16 -30.93
C VAL A 145 21.29 11.93 -31.05
N LEU A 146 21.41 11.14 -32.13
CA LEU A 146 20.66 9.88 -32.25
C LEU A 146 21.00 8.94 -31.09
N ILE A 147 22.28 8.74 -30.78
CA ILE A 147 22.71 7.80 -29.74
C ILE A 147 22.31 8.32 -28.36
N ASP A 148 22.43 9.63 -28.10
CA ASP A 148 21.97 10.24 -26.84
C ASP A 148 20.47 10.01 -26.63
N TRP A 149 19.65 10.18 -27.67
CA TRP A 149 18.23 9.86 -27.61
C TRP A 149 17.97 8.35 -27.41
N LEU A 150 18.74 7.46 -28.06
CA LEU A 150 18.61 6.02 -27.88
C LEU A 150 18.97 5.56 -26.45
N VAL A 151 19.85 6.28 -25.74
CA VAL A 151 20.09 6.04 -24.31
C VAL A 151 18.81 6.27 -23.51
N GLU A 152 18.06 7.35 -23.79
CA GLU A 152 16.77 7.60 -23.13
C GLU A 152 15.71 6.55 -23.49
N VAL A 153 15.68 6.10 -24.75
CA VAL A 153 14.80 5.02 -25.21
C VAL A 153 15.09 3.71 -24.46
N ALA A 154 16.37 3.37 -24.29
CA ALA A 154 16.78 2.18 -23.55
C ALA A 154 16.35 2.26 -22.08
N GLU A 155 16.43 3.43 -21.44
CA GLU A 155 15.96 3.65 -20.06
C GLU A 155 14.42 3.58 -19.95
N GLU A 156 13.67 4.16 -20.89
CA GLU A 156 12.21 4.12 -20.89
C GLU A 156 11.69 2.68 -21.00
N TYR A 157 12.30 1.88 -21.87
CA TYR A 157 11.95 0.46 -22.05
C TYR A 157 12.70 -0.50 -21.12
N LYS A 158 13.58 0.01 -20.25
CA LYS A 158 14.39 -0.76 -19.29
C LYS A 158 15.18 -1.90 -19.94
N LEU A 159 15.77 -1.60 -21.09
CA LEU A 159 16.59 -2.54 -21.85
C LEU A 159 17.91 -2.82 -21.13
N LEU A 160 18.46 -4.00 -21.33
CA LEU A 160 19.81 -4.35 -20.90
C LEU A 160 20.84 -3.42 -21.57
N PRO A 161 21.93 -3.06 -20.89
CA PRO A 161 22.95 -2.22 -21.52
C PRO A 161 23.55 -2.87 -22.78
N ASP A 162 23.69 -4.20 -22.83
CA ASP A 162 24.20 -4.92 -24.00
C ASP A 162 23.37 -4.65 -25.27
N THR A 163 22.05 -4.51 -25.11
CA THR A 163 21.13 -4.10 -26.18
C THR A 163 21.51 -2.74 -26.77
N LEU A 164 21.88 -1.76 -25.93
CA LEU A 164 22.33 -0.44 -26.40
C LEU A 164 23.67 -0.53 -27.12
N TYR A 165 24.65 -1.28 -26.60
CA TYR A 165 25.95 -1.45 -27.25
C TYR A 165 25.81 -2.12 -28.63
N LEU A 166 24.98 -3.15 -28.75
CA LEU A 166 24.69 -3.81 -30.02
C LEU A 166 23.93 -2.88 -30.98
N THR A 167 22.98 -2.09 -30.48
CA THR A 167 22.27 -1.09 -31.28
C THR A 167 23.24 -0.12 -31.96
N VAL A 168 24.17 0.46 -31.19
CA VAL A 168 25.18 1.40 -31.72
C VAL A 168 26.10 0.71 -32.72
N SER A 169 26.53 -0.52 -32.44
CA SER A 169 27.33 -1.33 -33.36
C SER A 169 26.61 -1.56 -34.70
N TYR A 170 25.32 -1.88 -34.68
CA TYR A 170 24.54 -2.10 -35.90
C TYR A 170 24.39 -0.82 -36.72
N ILE A 171 24.12 0.32 -36.06
CA ILE A 171 24.04 1.64 -36.71
C ILE A 171 25.36 1.95 -37.41
N ASP A 172 26.49 1.86 -36.71
CA ASP A 172 27.80 2.22 -37.27
C ASP A 172 28.22 1.30 -38.42
N ARG A 173 28.00 -0.02 -38.29
CA ARG A 173 28.32 -0.99 -39.35
C ARG A 173 27.41 -0.81 -40.57
N PHE A 174 26.14 -0.48 -40.36
CA PHE A 174 25.22 -0.19 -41.46
C PHE A 174 25.64 1.08 -42.21
N LEU A 175 25.94 2.16 -41.50
CA LEU A 175 26.41 3.43 -42.08
C LEU A 175 27.80 3.32 -42.73
N SER A 176 28.57 2.28 -42.38
CA SER A 176 29.84 1.95 -43.03
C SER A 176 29.69 1.45 -44.46
N SER A 177 28.54 0.88 -44.81
CA SER A 177 28.31 0.27 -46.14
C SER A 177 27.16 0.92 -46.92
N ASN A 178 26.30 1.70 -46.26
CA ASN A 178 25.10 2.27 -46.86
C ASN A 178 25.00 3.77 -46.56
N ALA A 179 24.91 4.58 -47.62
CA ALA A 179 24.55 5.99 -47.48
C ALA A 179 23.05 6.11 -47.14
N ILE A 180 22.73 6.93 -46.13
CA ILE A 180 21.34 7.19 -45.74
C ILE A 180 21.04 8.69 -45.73
N HIS A 181 19.80 9.05 -46.02
CA HIS A 181 19.32 10.43 -45.88
C HIS A 181 19.03 10.73 -44.41
N ARG A 182 19.30 11.96 -43.93
CA ARG A 182 19.18 12.31 -42.50
C ARG A 182 17.80 12.03 -41.91
N GLN A 183 16.74 12.16 -42.71
CA GLN A 183 15.34 11.90 -42.32
C GLN A 183 15.07 10.43 -41.94
N LYS A 184 15.91 9.49 -42.38
CA LYS A 184 15.79 8.05 -42.06
C LYS A 184 16.76 7.61 -40.97
N LEU A 185 17.54 8.54 -40.39
CA LEU A 185 18.53 8.22 -39.37
C LEU A 185 17.88 7.76 -38.06
N GLN A 186 16.76 8.37 -37.64
CA GLN A 186 15.99 7.91 -36.48
C GLN A 186 15.34 6.56 -36.74
N LEU A 187 14.82 6.32 -37.95
CA LEU A 187 14.30 5.01 -38.38
C LEU A 187 15.37 3.91 -38.29
N LEU A 188 16.59 4.19 -38.77
CA LEU A 188 17.74 3.29 -38.61
C LEU A 188 17.99 2.97 -37.13
N GLY A 189 17.94 3.99 -36.27
CA GLY A 189 18.17 3.84 -34.83
C GLY A 189 17.17 2.89 -34.17
N VAL A 190 15.87 3.14 -34.35
CA VAL A 190 14.84 2.30 -33.73
C VAL A 190 14.77 0.90 -34.32
N SER A 191 15.01 0.72 -35.63
CA SER A 191 15.09 -0.61 -36.23
C SER A 191 16.32 -1.38 -35.75
N SER A 192 17.46 -0.71 -35.57
CA SER A 192 18.67 -1.34 -35.01
C SER A 192 18.45 -1.76 -33.56
N MET A 193 17.74 -0.95 -32.77
CA MET A 193 17.39 -1.27 -31.39
C MET A 193 16.39 -2.43 -31.31
N LEU A 194 15.38 -2.45 -32.17
CA LEU A 194 14.46 -3.59 -32.29
C LEU A 194 15.21 -4.89 -32.55
N ILE A 195 16.18 -4.89 -33.48
CA ILE A 195 17.00 -6.08 -33.76
C ILE A 195 17.84 -6.47 -32.55
N ALA A 196 18.51 -5.50 -31.91
CA ALA A 196 19.31 -5.75 -30.72
C ALA A 196 18.47 -6.31 -29.57
N SER A 197 17.27 -5.77 -29.36
CA SER A 197 16.35 -6.26 -28.34
C SER A 197 15.93 -7.70 -28.62
N LYS A 198 15.58 -8.04 -29.87
CA LYS A 198 15.25 -9.44 -30.25
C LYS A 198 16.41 -10.41 -30.03
N TYR A 199 17.65 -9.91 -30.05
CA TYR A 199 18.84 -10.71 -29.87
C TYR A 199 19.21 -10.93 -28.40
N GLU A 200 19.06 -9.89 -27.56
CA GLU A 200 19.60 -9.86 -26.20
C GLU A 200 18.52 -9.95 -25.10
N GLU A 201 17.30 -9.46 -25.34
CA GLU A 201 16.27 -9.37 -24.31
C GLU A 201 15.46 -10.66 -24.19
N ILE A 202 15.10 -11.02 -22.95
CA ILE A 202 14.16 -12.13 -22.68
C ILE A 202 12.78 -11.82 -23.27
N SER A 203 12.37 -10.54 -23.20
CA SER A 203 11.09 -10.06 -23.72
C SER A 203 11.32 -8.76 -24.49
N PRO A 204 11.65 -8.82 -25.79
CA PRO A 204 11.89 -7.62 -26.59
C PRO A 204 10.62 -6.76 -26.73
N PRO A 205 10.75 -5.42 -26.82
CA PRO A 205 9.63 -4.55 -27.18
C PRO A 205 9.06 -4.90 -28.54
N HIS A 206 7.76 -4.67 -28.72
CA HIS A 206 7.08 -4.90 -29.99
C HIS A 206 7.39 -3.77 -30.98
N VAL A 207 7.17 -4.02 -32.27
CA VAL A 207 7.42 -3.01 -33.32
C VAL A 207 6.58 -1.76 -33.07
N GLU A 208 5.36 -1.93 -32.57
CA GLU A 208 4.43 -0.88 -32.21
C GLU A 208 4.99 0.07 -31.14
N ASP A 209 5.82 -0.43 -30.21
CA ASP A 209 6.46 0.38 -29.18
C ASP A 209 7.50 1.34 -29.79
N PHE A 210 8.21 0.90 -30.83
CA PHE A 210 9.16 1.74 -31.57
C PHE A 210 8.48 2.75 -32.50
N CYS A 211 7.31 2.40 -33.08
CA CYS A 211 6.46 3.36 -33.76
C CYS A 211 5.98 4.44 -32.77
N TYR A 212 5.53 4.02 -31.58
CA TYR A 212 5.04 4.93 -30.55
C TYR A 212 6.10 5.90 -30.04
N ILE A 213 7.32 5.44 -29.75
CA ILE A 213 8.37 6.32 -29.20
C ILE A 213 8.92 7.31 -30.22
N THR A 214 8.72 7.04 -31.51
CA THR A 214 9.01 7.98 -32.60
C THR A 214 7.82 8.91 -32.88
N ASP A 215 6.86 9.01 -31.95
CA ASP A 215 5.63 9.78 -32.09
C ASP A 215 4.83 9.41 -33.36
N ASN A 216 4.87 8.13 -33.71
CA ASN A 216 4.28 7.58 -34.93
C ASN A 216 4.80 8.24 -36.23
N THR A 217 5.99 8.83 -36.19
CA THR A 217 6.68 9.34 -37.39
C THR A 217 6.90 8.24 -38.42
N TYR A 218 7.07 7.00 -37.96
CA TYR A 218 7.26 5.82 -38.81
C TYR A 218 6.18 4.78 -38.55
N THR A 219 5.76 4.13 -39.63
CA THR A 219 4.79 3.02 -39.56
C THR A 219 5.49 1.71 -39.22
N LYS A 220 4.70 0.71 -38.79
CA LYS A 220 5.20 -0.66 -38.58
C LYS A 220 5.93 -1.19 -39.82
N ASP A 221 5.39 -0.94 -41.00
CA ASP A 221 5.99 -1.38 -42.26
C ASP A 221 7.34 -0.71 -42.53
N ASP A 222 7.50 0.56 -42.16
CA ASP A 222 8.78 1.27 -42.32
C ASP A 222 9.85 0.65 -41.41
N VAL A 223 9.49 0.39 -40.15
CA VAL A 223 10.42 -0.21 -39.16
C VAL A 223 10.82 -1.61 -39.57
N VAL A 224 9.88 -2.43 -40.05
CA VAL A 224 10.13 -3.82 -40.50
C VAL A 224 10.95 -3.84 -41.80
N LYS A 225 10.66 -2.95 -42.76
CA LYS A 225 11.47 -2.84 -43.98
C LYS A 225 12.90 -2.41 -43.66
N MET A 226 13.07 -1.45 -42.75
CA MET A 226 14.39 -1.02 -42.34
C MET A 226 15.12 -2.12 -41.55
N GLU A 227 14.43 -2.86 -40.69
CA GLU A 227 14.97 -4.06 -40.04
C GLU A 227 15.53 -5.06 -41.07
N ALA A 228 14.75 -5.40 -42.09
CA ALA A 228 15.17 -6.33 -43.15
C ALA A 228 16.41 -5.80 -43.92
N LEU A 229 16.47 -4.49 -44.17
CA LEU A 229 17.63 -3.86 -44.82
C LEU A 229 18.89 -3.93 -43.94
N VAL A 230 18.76 -3.67 -42.64
CA VAL A 230 19.88 -3.75 -41.70
C VAL A 230 20.40 -5.19 -41.63
N LEU A 231 19.51 -6.17 -41.43
CA LEU A 231 19.88 -7.59 -41.38
C LEU A 231 20.60 -8.06 -42.65
N LYS A 232 20.08 -7.67 -43.82
CA LYS A 232 20.67 -8.00 -45.12
C LYS A 232 22.04 -7.35 -45.29
N SER A 233 22.19 -6.08 -44.93
CA SER A 233 23.46 -5.37 -45.05
C SER A 233 24.54 -5.91 -44.11
N LEU A 234 24.16 -6.35 -42.91
CA LEU A 234 25.09 -6.91 -41.94
C LEU A 234 25.35 -8.41 -42.16
N GLY A 235 24.72 -9.01 -43.18
CA GLY A 235 24.82 -10.44 -43.47
C GLY A 235 24.42 -11.32 -42.29
N PHE A 236 23.43 -10.88 -41.50
CA PHE A 236 22.95 -11.54 -40.27
C PHE A 236 24.03 -11.76 -39.18
N GLN A 237 25.17 -11.04 -39.25
CA GLN A 237 26.22 -11.11 -38.23
C GLN A 237 25.92 -10.17 -37.06
N MET A 238 24.96 -10.57 -36.22
CA MET A 238 24.44 -9.75 -35.12
C MET A 238 25.32 -9.83 -33.86
N GLY A 239 25.85 -11.01 -33.52
CA GLY A 239 26.77 -11.15 -32.37
C GLY A 239 28.13 -10.48 -32.64
N SER A 240 28.59 -9.59 -31.77
CA SER A 240 29.95 -9.00 -31.81
C SER A 240 30.41 -8.64 -30.39
N PRO A 241 31.71 -8.82 -30.06
CA PRO A 241 32.24 -8.35 -28.79
C PRO A 241 32.06 -6.83 -28.66
N THR A 242 31.58 -6.36 -27.50
CA THR A 242 31.38 -4.94 -27.20
C THR A 242 32.35 -4.47 -26.13
N VAL A 243 32.40 -3.16 -25.88
CA VAL A 243 33.23 -2.60 -24.79
C VAL A 243 32.85 -3.25 -23.46
N LYS A 244 31.55 -3.46 -23.22
CA LYS A 244 31.04 -4.11 -22.01
C LYS A 244 31.52 -5.55 -21.86
N THR A 245 31.64 -6.31 -22.96
CA THR A 245 32.16 -7.69 -22.96
C THR A 245 33.55 -7.77 -22.33
N PHE A 246 34.46 -6.85 -22.68
CA PHE A 246 35.83 -6.83 -22.14
C PHE A 246 35.93 -6.10 -20.79
N LEU A 247 35.10 -5.07 -20.57
CA LEU A 247 35.13 -4.24 -19.36
C LEU A 247 34.96 -5.08 -18.08
N ARG A 248 34.11 -6.11 -18.12
CA ARG A 248 33.90 -7.02 -16.98
C ARG A 248 35.20 -7.70 -16.54
N LYS A 249 36.02 -8.17 -17.48
CA LYS A 249 37.31 -8.83 -17.18
C LYS A 249 38.33 -7.84 -16.64
N VAL A 250 38.52 -6.73 -17.37
CA VAL A 250 39.57 -5.76 -17.05
C VAL A 250 39.29 -5.07 -15.71
N THR A 251 38.02 -4.81 -15.38
CA THR A 251 37.63 -4.25 -14.07
C THR A 251 37.94 -5.20 -12.92
N ARG A 252 37.79 -6.52 -13.11
CA ARG A 252 38.12 -7.52 -12.08
C ARG A 252 39.62 -7.58 -11.81
N ILE A 253 40.43 -7.65 -12.86
CA ILE A 253 41.91 -7.64 -12.73
C ILE A 253 42.37 -6.33 -12.08
N ALA A 254 41.73 -5.22 -12.43
CA ALA A 254 42.02 -3.92 -11.83
C ALA A 254 41.68 -3.81 -10.35
N GLN A 255 40.94 -4.76 -9.76
CA GLN A 255 40.56 -4.76 -8.34
C GLN A 255 41.56 -5.50 -7.44
N GLU A 256 42.43 -6.36 -7.99
CA GLU A 256 43.34 -7.20 -7.18
C GLU A 256 44.40 -6.40 -6.42
N ASP A 257 44.80 -5.25 -6.95
CA ASP A 257 45.84 -4.37 -6.41
C ASP A 257 45.28 -3.00 -6.00
N TYR A 258 43.95 -2.89 -5.79
CA TYR A 258 43.26 -1.61 -5.70
C TYR A 258 42.47 -1.44 -4.40
N GLU A 259 42.90 -0.51 -3.55
CA GLU A 259 42.41 -0.32 -2.17
C GLU A 259 41.05 0.41 -2.03
N SER A 260 40.41 0.83 -3.14
CA SER A 260 39.15 1.59 -3.07
C SER A 260 37.90 0.74 -3.35
N SER A 261 36.70 1.32 -3.16
CA SER A 261 35.43 0.62 -3.31
C SER A 261 35.27 0.03 -4.72
N SER A 262 35.14 -1.30 -4.82
CA SER A 262 34.90 -2.02 -6.07
C SER A 262 33.71 -1.47 -6.86
N LEU A 263 32.65 -1.06 -6.16
CA LEU A 263 31.45 -0.44 -6.72
C LEU A 263 31.74 0.91 -7.39
N GLN A 264 32.59 1.75 -6.81
CA GLN A 264 32.90 3.06 -7.39
C GLN A 264 33.66 2.92 -8.71
N LEU A 265 34.61 1.99 -8.78
CA LEU A 265 35.36 1.67 -9.98
C LEU A 265 34.42 1.14 -11.09
N GLU A 266 33.52 0.24 -10.71
CA GLU A 266 32.58 -0.38 -11.64
C GLU A 266 31.57 0.63 -12.22
N PHE A 267 30.93 1.45 -11.38
CA PHE A 267 29.98 2.47 -11.85
C PHE A 267 30.63 3.56 -12.69
N LEU A 268 31.83 4.02 -12.30
CA LEU A 268 32.59 4.98 -13.11
C LEU A 268 33.01 4.36 -14.45
N GLY A 269 33.38 3.08 -14.45
CA GLY A 269 33.68 2.32 -15.65
C GLY A 269 32.50 2.26 -16.61
N TYR A 270 31.31 1.91 -16.12
CA TYR A 270 30.09 1.87 -16.95
C TYR A 270 29.73 3.26 -17.51
N TYR A 271 29.83 4.30 -16.70
CA TYR A 271 29.59 5.67 -17.14
C TYR A 271 30.52 6.08 -18.29
N LEU A 272 31.83 5.87 -18.13
CA LEU A 272 32.82 6.21 -19.17
C LEU A 272 32.67 5.34 -20.42
N ALA A 273 32.32 4.06 -20.27
CA ALA A 273 32.07 3.17 -21.39
C ALA A 273 30.84 3.60 -22.21
N GLU A 274 29.74 4.03 -21.58
CA GLU A 274 28.58 4.54 -22.30
C GLU A 274 28.83 5.92 -22.92
N LEU A 275 29.62 6.79 -22.27
CA LEU A 275 30.07 8.05 -22.88
C LEU A 275 30.85 7.82 -24.19
N SER A 276 31.62 6.73 -24.28
CA SER A 276 32.37 6.40 -25.48
C SER A 276 31.49 6.11 -26.70
N LEU A 277 30.22 5.70 -26.49
CA LEU A 277 29.28 5.44 -27.58
C LEU A 277 28.88 6.72 -28.33
N LEU A 278 28.82 7.84 -27.60
CA LEU A 278 28.39 9.13 -28.12
C LEU A 278 29.40 9.76 -29.10
N ASP A 279 30.70 9.54 -28.87
CA ASP A 279 31.77 10.19 -29.63
C ASP A 279 32.24 9.33 -30.81
N TYR A 280 32.17 9.90 -32.02
CA TYR A 280 32.58 9.20 -33.24
C TYR A 280 34.08 8.84 -33.25
N ALA A 281 34.94 9.60 -32.57
CA ALA A 281 36.37 9.32 -32.52
C ALA A 281 36.68 8.00 -31.79
N CYS A 282 35.74 7.45 -31.01
CA CYS A 282 35.89 6.16 -30.36
C CYS A 282 35.73 4.96 -31.31
N VAL A 283 35.07 5.14 -32.47
CA VAL A 283 34.77 4.07 -33.44
C VAL A 283 36.02 3.38 -34.01
N LYS A 284 37.13 4.12 -34.12
CA LYS A 284 38.40 3.59 -34.65
C LYS A 284 39.10 2.59 -33.72
N PHE A 285 38.80 2.63 -32.42
CA PHE A 285 39.44 1.76 -31.44
C PHE A 285 38.76 0.39 -31.38
N LEU A 286 39.49 -0.60 -30.88
CA LEU A 286 38.93 -1.90 -30.58
C LEU A 286 38.10 -1.83 -29.29
N PRO A 287 37.00 -2.59 -29.18
CA PRO A 287 36.22 -2.68 -27.95
C PRO A 287 37.08 -3.00 -26.71
N SER A 288 38.05 -3.91 -26.82
CA SER A 288 38.99 -4.24 -25.74
C SER A 288 39.90 -3.07 -25.34
N LEU A 289 40.37 -2.27 -26.30
CA LEU A 289 41.20 -1.09 -26.04
C LEU A 289 40.40 0.01 -25.35
N VAL A 290 39.14 0.22 -25.75
CA VAL A 290 38.24 1.17 -25.08
C VAL A 290 37.98 0.72 -23.64
N ALA A 291 37.70 -0.57 -23.41
CA ALA A 291 37.51 -1.12 -22.07
C ALA A 291 38.75 -0.94 -21.18
N ALA A 292 39.94 -1.22 -21.71
CA ALA A 292 41.21 -0.97 -21.03
C ALA A 292 41.42 0.52 -20.69
N SER A 293 41.12 1.41 -21.63
CA SER A 293 41.25 2.86 -21.45
C SER A 293 40.25 3.41 -20.42
N VAL A 294 39.03 2.87 -20.39
CA VAL A 294 38.00 3.18 -19.39
C VAL A 294 38.48 2.80 -17.99
N VAL A 295 39.05 1.61 -17.81
CA VAL A 295 39.58 1.16 -16.51
C VAL A 295 40.78 1.99 -16.08
N PHE A 296 41.70 2.28 -17.01
CA PHE A 296 42.83 3.18 -16.76
C PHE A 296 42.35 4.54 -16.23
N LEU A 297 41.42 5.18 -16.95
CA LEU A 297 40.91 6.50 -16.58
C LEU A 297 40.10 6.45 -15.27
N SER A 298 39.36 5.37 -15.03
CA SER A 298 38.61 5.18 -13.79
C SER A 298 39.53 5.09 -12.57
N ARG A 299 40.60 4.27 -12.65
CA ARG A 299 41.63 4.18 -11.59
C ARG A 299 42.33 5.52 -11.40
N PHE A 300 42.69 6.21 -12.48
CA PHE A 300 43.33 7.52 -12.40
C PHE A 300 42.42 8.59 -11.76
N THR A 301 41.13 8.60 -12.09
CA THR A 301 40.15 9.54 -11.52
C THR A 301 39.97 9.33 -10.02
N LEU A 302 39.87 8.07 -9.60
CA LEU A 302 39.60 7.70 -8.21
C LEU A 302 40.85 7.77 -7.33
N GLN A 303 42.04 7.52 -7.90
CA GLN A 303 43.33 7.54 -7.20
C GLN A 303 44.42 8.22 -8.03
N PRO A 304 44.41 9.56 -8.15
CA PRO A 304 45.33 10.31 -9.02
C PRO A 304 46.81 10.25 -8.58
N LYS A 305 47.08 9.75 -7.37
CA LYS A 305 48.45 9.65 -6.80
C LYS A 305 49.14 8.32 -7.11
N GLN A 306 48.41 7.32 -7.63
CA GLN A 306 48.96 6.00 -7.96
C GLN A 306 49.03 5.83 -9.49
N HIS A 307 50.01 5.09 -9.99
CA HIS A 307 50.04 4.74 -11.41
C HIS A 307 48.84 3.83 -11.74
N PRO A 308 47.96 4.21 -12.68
CA PRO A 308 46.67 3.54 -12.89
C PRO A 308 46.77 2.23 -13.69
N TRP A 309 47.95 1.88 -14.21
CA TRP A 309 48.19 0.68 -15.02
C TRP A 309 49.22 -0.23 -14.37
N SER A 310 48.80 -1.41 -13.91
CA SER A 310 49.65 -2.39 -13.24
C SER A 310 50.21 -3.44 -14.22
N SER A 311 51.23 -4.18 -13.79
CA SER A 311 51.81 -5.28 -14.59
C SER A 311 50.79 -6.38 -14.90
N ALA A 312 49.87 -6.66 -13.97
CA ALA A 312 48.77 -7.61 -14.17
C ALA A 312 47.80 -7.13 -15.27
N LEU A 313 47.40 -5.85 -15.23
CA LEU A 313 46.56 -5.26 -16.28
C LEU A 313 47.24 -5.29 -17.65
N GLN A 314 48.54 -5.01 -17.72
CA GLN A 314 49.29 -5.10 -18.97
C GLN A 314 49.37 -6.54 -19.50
N LEU A 315 49.60 -7.53 -18.63
CA LEU A 315 49.69 -8.94 -19.01
C LEU A 315 48.36 -9.46 -19.56
N HIS A 316 47.25 -9.20 -18.86
CA HIS A 316 45.95 -9.77 -19.21
C HIS A 316 45.17 -9.01 -20.28
N SER A 317 45.43 -7.71 -20.46
CA SER A 317 44.80 -6.92 -21.54
C SER A 317 45.59 -6.93 -22.85
N GLY A 318 46.89 -7.23 -22.80
CA GLY A 318 47.79 -7.15 -23.95
C GLY A 318 48.22 -5.72 -24.34
N TYR A 319 47.79 -4.68 -23.61
CA TYR A 319 48.08 -3.28 -23.92
C TYR A 319 49.08 -2.66 -22.93
N LYS A 320 50.06 -1.92 -23.45
CA LYS A 320 50.93 -1.04 -22.66
C LYS A 320 50.19 0.27 -22.38
N ALA A 321 50.55 0.96 -21.30
CA ALA A 321 49.96 2.27 -20.98
C ALA A 321 50.10 3.29 -22.14
N ALA A 322 51.18 3.20 -22.93
CA ALA A 322 51.38 4.05 -24.10
C ALA A 322 50.35 3.82 -25.21
N ASP A 323 49.86 2.58 -25.37
CA ASP A 323 48.89 2.19 -26.41
C ASP A 323 47.49 2.78 -26.10
N LEU A 324 47.19 3.00 -24.82
CA LEU A 324 45.91 3.53 -24.35
C LEU A 324 45.82 5.06 -24.43
N LYS A 325 46.96 5.75 -24.56
CA LYS A 325 47.09 7.21 -24.38
C LYS A 325 46.05 8.01 -25.17
N GLU A 326 45.88 7.70 -26.45
CA GLU A 326 44.97 8.45 -27.32
C GLU A 326 43.50 8.29 -26.89
N CYS A 327 43.07 7.05 -26.62
CA CYS A 327 41.71 6.76 -26.21
C CYS A 327 41.41 7.34 -24.81
N VAL A 328 42.36 7.25 -23.87
CA VAL A 328 42.25 7.85 -22.53
C VAL A 328 42.06 9.38 -22.62
N CYS A 329 42.80 10.07 -23.50
CA CYS A 329 42.62 11.52 -23.69
C CYS A 329 41.22 11.88 -24.20
N ILE A 330 40.69 11.10 -25.15
CA ILE A 330 39.31 11.29 -25.66
C ILE A 330 38.28 11.06 -24.55
N LEU A 331 38.42 9.97 -23.79
CA LEU A 331 37.53 9.67 -22.67
C LEU A 331 37.60 10.72 -21.55
N GLN A 332 38.78 11.28 -21.29
CA GLN A 332 38.96 12.37 -20.32
C GLN A 332 38.25 13.66 -20.77
N ASP A 333 38.33 14.00 -22.06
CA ASP A 333 37.61 15.13 -22.63
C ASP A 333 36.08 14.94 -22.55
N LEU A 334 35.60 13.71 -22.76
CA LEU A 334 34.18 13.35 -22.61
C LEU A 334 33.74 13.45 -21.15
N GLN A 335 34.52 12.89 -20.21
CA GLN A 335 34.27 12.98 -18.77
C GLN A 335 34.20 14.43 -18.29
N SER A 336 35.11 15.28 -18.80
CA SER A 336 35.19 16.71 -18.46
C SER A 336 34.19 17.58 -19.22
N SER A 337 33.31 16.99 -20.03
CA SER A 337 32.36 17.69 -20.92
C SER A 337 32.98 18.66 -21.92
N ARG A 338 34.29 18.53 -22.22
CA ARG A 338 34.96 19.27 -23.29
C ARG A 338 34.53 18.77 -24.67
N ARG A 339 34.13 17.50 -24.74
CA ARG A 339 33.51 16.87 -25.91
C ARG A 339 32.10 16.40 -25.57
N GLY A 340 31.18 16.54 -26.51
CA GLY A 340 29.80 16.05 -26.38
C GLY A 340 29.04 16.62 -25.17
N GLY A 341 29.39 17.82 -24.68
CA GLY A 341 28.74 18.41 -23.50
C GLY A 341 27.25 18.71 -23.67
N ALA A 342 26.78 18.85 -24.91
CA ALA A 342 25.36 19.01 -25.24
C ALA A 342 24.56 17.70 -25.20
N LEU A 343 25.22 16.54 -25.19
CA LEU A 343 24.60 15.21 -25.14
C LEU A 343 24.50 14.78 -23.67
N VAL A 344 23.29 14.83 -23.12
CA VAL A 344 23.10 14.79 -21.66
C VAL A 344 22.55 13.47 -21.15
N ALA A 345 22.02 12.60 -22.00
CA ALA A 345 21.28 11.41 -21.57
C ALA A 345 22.13 10.46 -20.73
N VAL A 346 23.35 10.14 -21.16
CA VAL A 346 24.28 9.32 -20.37
C VAL A 346 24.64 10.01 -19.05
N ARG A 347 24.86 11.33 -19.07
CA ARG A 347 25.19 12.08 -17.84
C ARG A 347 24.01 12.08 -16.87
N ASP A 348 22.78 12.20 -17.36
CA ASP A 348 21.57 12.18 -16.56
C ASP A 348 21.27 10.79 -16.00
N LYS A 349 21.50 9.73 -16.80
CA LYS A 349 21.42 8.33 -16.37
C LYS A 349 22.35 8.03 -15.18
N TYR A 350 23.58 8.56 -15.21
CA TYR A 350 24.59 8.31 -14.17
C TYR A 350 24.73 9.43 -13.14
N LYS A 351 23.95 10.52 -13.23
CA LYS A 351 23.91 11.55 -12.19
C LYS A 351 23.36 10.94 -10.91
N GLN A 352 24.11 11.09 -9.81
CA GLN A 352 23.48 11.06 -8.49
C GLN A 352 22.35 12.07 -8.52
N HIS A 353 21.13 11.66 -8.17
CA HIS A 353 20.02 12.59 -8.07
C HIS A 353 20.50 13.80 -7.26
N LYS A 354 20.39 15.01 -7.83
CA LYS A 354 20.69 16.26 -7.12
C LYS A 354 20.12 16.13 -5.70
N PRO A 355 20.77 16.69 -4.66
CA PRO A 355 20.11 16.82 -3.38
C PRO A 355 18.83 17.60 -3.66
N HIS A 356 17.71 16.88 -3.74
CA HIS A 356 16.40 17.44 -3.60
C HIS A 356 16.43 18.26 -2.33
N ASN A 357 15.66 19.35 -2.26
CA ASN A 357 15.47 20.06 -1.00
C ASN A 357 14.78 19.09 -0.04
N SER A 358 15.54 18.15 0.52
CA SER A 358 15.03 16.97 1.19
C SER A 358 14.89 17.35 2.64
N PRO A 359 13.86 16.84 3.34
CA PRO A 359 13.76 17.11 4.76
C PRO A 359 15.04 16.67 5.49
N PRO A 360 15.40 17.34 6.60
CA PRO A 360 16.52 16.93 7.44
C PRO A 360 16.52 15.43 7.72
N THR A 361 17.70 14.82 7.67
CA THR A 361 17.86 13.38 7.86
C THR A 361 19.02 13.10 8.83
N PRO A 362 18.80 12.28 9.88
CA PRO A 362 19.89 11.78 10.70
C PRO A 362 20.82 10.86 9.91
N ARG A 363 21.93 10.43 10.51
CA ARG A 363 22.86 9.52 9.84
C ARG A 363 22.22 8.15 9.60
N ALA A 364 22.12 7.74 8.34
CA ALA A 364 21.66 6.42 7.94
C ALA A 364 22.80 5.39 7.95
N LEU A 365 22.51 4.15 8.36
CA LEU A 365 23.42 3.01 8.18
C LEU A 365 23.11 2.26 6.87
N PRO A 366 24.11 1.63 6.21
CA PRO A 366 23.87 0.79 5.05
C PRO A 366 22.83 -0.30 5.33
N LEU A 367 22.02 -0.65 4.33
CA LEU A 367 20.95 -1.67 4.34
C LEU A 367 19.77 -1.39 5.28
N ILE A 368 20.02 -1.14 6.57
CA ILE A 368 18.97 -0.96 7.59
C ILE A 368 18.44 0.48 7.66
N GLY A 369 19.20 1.45 7.12
CA GLY A 369 18.87 2.86 7.20
C GLY A 369 18.84 3.36 8.65
N HIS A 370 17.69 3.84 9.07
CA HIS A 370 17.44 4.48 10.37
C HIS A 370 16.77 3.56 11.39
N LEU A 371 16.57 2.27 11.07
CA LEU A 371 15.95 1.33 12.01
C LEU A 371 16.70 1.23 13.35
N HIS A 372 18.02 1.48 13.35
CA HIS A 372 18.85 1.52 14.55
C HIS A 372 18.52 2.69 15.51
N LEU A 373 17.87 3.75 15.01
CA LEU A 373 17.41 4.88 15.82
C LEU A 373 16.02 4.63 16.43
N ILE A 374 15.32 3.60 15.96
CA ILE A 374 14.00 3.23 16.47
C ILE A 374 14.19 2.27 17.64
N LYS A 375 13.95 2.78 18.86
CA LYS A 375 13.96 2.00 20.11
C LYS A 375 12.63 1.25 20.28
N ASN A 376 12.29 0.89 21.52
CA ASN A 376 11.09 0.09 21.84
C ASN A 376 9.78 0.72 21.33
N SER A 377 9.65 2.06 21.42
CA SER A 377 8.48 2.80 20.90
C SER A 377 8.82 3.60 19.63
N LEU A 378 8.08 3.34 18.55
CA LEU A 378 8.23 4.04 17.28
C LEU A 378 7.91 5.54 17.41
N TYR A 379 6.75 5.89 17.96
CA TYR A 379 6.30 7.29 18.02
C TYR A 379 7.16 8.15 18.95
N LEU A 380 7.66 7.61 20.07
CA LEU A 380 8.60 8.32 20.94
C LEU A 380 9.96 8.52 20.28
N SER A 381 10.46 7.48 19.59
CA SER A 381 11.73 7.61 18.84
C SER A 381 11.60 8.69 17.78
N LEU A 382 10.48 8.73 17.04
CA LEU A 382 10.20 9.75 16.04
C LEU A 382 10.00 11.15 16.65
N ALA A 383 9.38 11.26 17.84
CA ALA A 383 9.24 12.52 18.55
C ALA A 383 10.60 13.06 18.99
N SER A 384 11.45 12.20 19.55
CA SER A 384 12.84 12.55 19.93
C SER A 384 13.66 13.01 18.72
N LEU A 385 13.57 12.31 17.59
CA LEU A 385 14.21 12.74 16.35
C LEU A 385 13.63 14.08 15.85
N SER A 386 12.32 14.29 15.93
CA SER A 386 11.67 15.55 15.50
C SER A 386 12.16 16.73 16.34
N SER A 387 12.35 16.54 17.65
CA SER A 387 12.89 17.57 18.53
C SER A 387 14.33 17.96 18.20
N GLN A 388 15.13 17.05 17.63
CA GLN A 388 16.53 17.29 17.31
C GLN A 388 16.76 17.86 15.91
N TYR A 389 15.99 17.39 14.92
CA TYR A 389 16.23 17.67 13.50
C TYR A 389 15.14 18.56 12.87
N GLY A 390 14.07 18.85 13.61
CA GLY A 390 12.94 19.67 13.16
C GLY A 390 11.66 18.86 12.90
N PRO A 391 10.52 19.55 12.67
CA PRO A 391 9.20 18.93 12.62
C PRO A 391 8.91 18.14 11.34
N ILE A 392 9.79 18.18 10.33
CA ILE A 392 9.68 17.43 9.09
C ILE A 392 10.99 16.69 8.88
N LEU A 393 10.92 15.35 8.81
CA LEU A 393 12.11 14.50 8.78
C LEU A 393 12.04 13.50 7.64
N SER A 394 13.19 13.25 7.02
CA SER A 394 13.36 12.16 6.06
C SER A 394 14.07 11.00 6.74
N LEU A 395 13.44 9.83 6.69
CA LEU A 395 13.97 8.59 7.21
C LEU A 395 13.90 7.50 6.14
N ARG A 396 14.69 6.46 6.38
CA ARG A 396 14.78 5.25 5.56
C ARG A 396 14.69 4.06 6.51
N LEU A 397 13.57 3.34 6.49
CA LEU A 397 13.36 2.15 7.31
C LEU A 397 13.59 0.92 6.43
N GLY A 398 14.81 0.37 6.48
CA GLY A 398 15.27 -0.66 5.54
C GLY A 398 15.22 -0.16 4.09
N SER A 399 14.37 -0.78 3.27
CA SER A 399 14.13 -0.41 1.87
C SER A 399 13.08 0.70 1.67
N LYS A 400 12.39 1.15 2.72
CA LYS A 400 11.27 2.10 2.61
C LYS A 400 11.70 3.53 2.93
N SER A 401 11.36 4.47 2.04
CA SER A 401 11.45 5.90 2.31
C SER A 401 10.27 6.36 3.16
N VAL A 402 10.54 7.13 4.21
CA VAL A 402 9.54 7.63 5.15
C VAL A 402 9.77 9.13 5.36
N VAL A 403 8.71 9.92 5.27
CA VAL A 403 8.67 11.29 5.77
C VAL A 403 7.82 11.35 7.03
N VAL A 404 8.35 11.96 8.09
CA VAL A 404 7.64 12.16 9.35
C VAL A 404 7.30 13.62 9.48
N VAL A 405 6.05 13.93 9.82
CA VAL A 405 5.59 15.31 10.07
C VAL A 405 5.01 15.42 11.48
N SER A 406 5.42 16.47 12.18
CA SER A 406 5.05 16.74 13.58
C SER A 406 4.60 18.20 13.79
N SER A 407 4.58 19.04 12.74
CA SER A 407 4.06 20.41 12.79
C SER A 407 2.67 20.51 12.18
N PRO A 408 1.77 21.35 12.72
CA PRO A 408 0.43 21.46 12.18
C PRO A 408 0.33 22.00 10.75
N SER A 409 1.13 23.00 10.40
CA SER A 409 1.14 23.57 9.04
C SER A 409 1.54 22.54 7.97
N ALA A 410 2.53 21.70 8.27
CA ALA A 410 2.92 20.61 7.36
C ALA A 410 1.82 19.53 7.24
N ILE A 411 1.13 19.21 8.34
CA ILE A 411 -0.01 18.28 8.36
C ILE A 411 -1.17 18.83 7.53
N GLU A 412 -1.46 20.13 7.68
CA GLU A 412 -2.44 20.84 6.85
C GLU A 412 -2.06 20.77 5.37
N GLU A 413 -0.82 21.08 5.00
CA GLU A 413 -0.37 20.97 3.61
C GLU A 413 -0.52 19.53 3.07
N CYS A 414 -0.22 18.51 3.89
CA CYS A 414 -0.37 17.11 3.51
C CYS A 414 -1.80 16.72 3.18
N PHE A 415 -2.78 17.24 3.94
CA PHE A 415 -4.19 16.83 3.86
C PHE A 415 -5.13 17.85 3.23
N THR A 416 -4.59 18.95 2.70
CA THR A 416 -5.31 19.92 1.87
C THR A 416 -4.70 19.92 0.46
N LYS A 417 -3.54 20.56 0.27
CA LYS A 417 -2.84 20.69 -1.01
C LYS A 417 -2.43 19.34 -1.59
N ASN A 418 -1.91 18.43 -0.75
CA ASN A 418 -1.42 17.12 -1.18
C ASN A 418 -2.39 15.97 -0.85
N ASP A 419 -3.65 16.26 -0.51
CA ASP A 419 -4.63 15.29 -0.01
C ASP A 419 -4.78 14.07 -0.93
N ILE A 420 -4.91 14.28 -2.25
CA ILE A 420 -5.01 13.19 -3.22
C ILE A 420 -3.68 12.43 -3.38
N VAL A 421 -2.55 13.14 -3.35
CA VAL A 421 -1.21 12.53 -3.50
C VAL A 421 -0.94 11.57 -2.35
N PHE A 422 -1.27 11.97 -1.12
CA PHE A 422 -1.14 11.14 0.07
C PHE A 422 -2.37 10.26 0.35
N ALA A 423 -3.37 10.20 -0.53
CA ALA A 423 -4.57 9.42 -0.27
C ALA A 423 -4.33 7.90 -0.32
N ASN A 424 -3.17 7.39 -0.74
CA ASN A 424 -2.89 5.95 -0.75
C ASN A 424 -2.33 5.45 0.59
N ARG A 425 -2.30 4.12 0.76
CA ARG A 425 -1.69 3.43 1.89
C ARG A 425 -0.47 2.63 1.44
N PRO A 426 0.56 2.45 2.28
CA PRO A 426 1.70 1.62 1.94
C PRO A 426 1.28 0.15 1.83
N LYS A 427 1.84 -0.55 0.85
CA LYS A 427 1.66 -2.01 0.73
C LYS A 427 2.43 -2.73 1.83
N SER A 428 1.80 -3.69 2.48
CA SER A 428 2.39 -4.53 3.52
C SER A 428 1.94 -5.98 3.39
N LEU A 429 2.72 -6.91 3.93
CA LEU A 429 2.36 -8.32 3.98
C LEU A 429 1.07 -8.55 4.77
N ALA A 430 0.90 -7.84 5.89
CA ALA A 430 -0.31 -7.90 6.70
C ALA A 430 -1.52 -7.33 5.94
N GLY A 431 -1.36 -6.21 5.22
CA GLY A 431 -2.42 -5.64 4.39
C GLY A 431 -2.86 -6.62 3.29
N ASP A 432 -1.91 -7.19 2.56
CA ASP A 432 -2.18 -8.20 1.52
C ASP A 432 -2.95 -9.41 2.07
N ARG A 433 -2.42 -10.03 3.14
CA ARG A 433 -2.95 -11.29 3.67
C ARG A 433 -4.18 -11.16 4.56
N LEU A 434 -4.38 -10.05 5.26
CA LEU A 434 -5.44 -9.91 6.26
C LEU A 434 -6.60 -9.03 5.82
N THR A 435 -6.50 -8.31 4.70
CA THR A 435 -7.53 -7.34 4.28
C THR A 435 -8.17 -7.68 2.93
N TYR A 436 -8.23 -8.98 2.61
CA TYR A 436 -8.81 -9.50 1.36
C TYR A 436 -8.21 -8.80 0.13
N ASN A 437 -6.88 -8.85 0.01
CA ASN A 437 -6.13 -8.17 -1.07
C ASN A 437 -6.45 -6.66 -1.17
N TYR A 438 -6.41 -5.97 -0.03
CA TYR A 438 -6.70 -4.53 0.09
C TYR A 438 -8.13 -4.13 -0.30
N ALA A 439 -9.10 -5.04 -0.19
CA ALA A 439 -10.52 -4.70 -0.34
C ALA A 439 -11.04 -3.84 0.83
N ALA A 440 -10.49 -4.01 2.04
CA ALA A 440 -10.92 -3.23 3.20
C ALA A 440 -10.65 -1.73 2.99
N PHE A 441 -11.69 -0.89 3.12
CA PHE A 441 -11.60 0.53 2.72
C PHE A 441 -10.57 1.36 3.51
N ALA A 442 -10.15 0.95 4.71
CA ALA A 442 -9.06 1.63 5.42
C ALA A 442 -7.70 1.48 4.73
N TRP A 443 -7.49 0.36 4.02
CA TRP A 443 -6.24 -0.02 3.34
C TRP A 443 -6.33 0.04 1.82
N SER A 444 -7.54 0.10 1.27
CA SER A 444 -7.77 0.12 -0.17
C SER A 444 -7.12 1.31 -0.86
N PRO A 445 -6.44 1.11 -2.02
CA PRO A 445 -5.90 2.20 -2.83
C PRO A 445 -6.95 3.24 -3.17
N TYR A 446 -6.54 4.50 -3.23
CA TYR A 446 -7.44 5.59 -3.57
C TYR A 446 -7.93 5.45 -5.01
N GLY A 447 -9.25 5.44 -5.20
CA GLY A 447 -9.88 5.22 -6.50
C GLY A 447 -11.39 5.10 -6.38
N HIS A 448 -12.06 4.74 -7.48
CA HIS A 448 -13.52 4.56 -7.51
C HIS A 448 -13.99 3.58 -6.44
N PHE A 449 -13.38 2.39 -6.39
CA PHE A 449 -13.70 1.35 -5.42
C PHE A 449 -13.67 1.86 -3.96
N TRP A 450 -12.57 2.48 -3.55
CA TRP A 450 -12.46 3.09 -2.21
C TRP A 450 -13.53 4.15 -1.94
N ARG A 451 -13.81 5.05 -2.90
CA ARG A 451 -14.82 6.11 -2.74
C ARG A 451 -16.22 5.53 -2.55
N THR A 452 -16.57 4.48 -3.30
CA THR A 452 -17.86 3.78 -3.17
C THR A 452 -17.99 3.16 -1.79
N LEU A 453 -16.98 2.40 -1.34
CA LEU A 453 -17.01 1.78 0.00
C LEU A 453 -17.05 2.84 1.10
N ARG A 454 -16.26 3.92 0.97
CA ARG A 454 -16.25 5.02 1.93
C ARG A 454 -17.61 5.70 2.02
N ARG A 455 -18.25 5.99 0.88
CA ARG A 455 -19.59 6.61 0.84
C ARG A 455 -20.62 5.68 1.48
N LEU A 456 -20.60 4.40 1.13
CA LEU A 456 -21.50 3.40 1.69
C LEU A 456 -21.37 3.31 3.21
N SER A 457 -20.16 3.15 3.74
CA SER A 457 -19.95 3.08 5.20
C SER A 457 -20.42 4.36 5.89
N VAL A 458 -20.21 5.54 5.30
CA VAL A 458 -20.73 6.79 5.87
C VAL A 458 -22.26 6.80 5.85
N VAL A 459 -22.88 6.49 4.72
CA VAL A 459 -24.34 6.56 4.58
C VAL A 459 -25.05 5.53 5.45
N GLU A 460 -24.53 4.30 5.54
CA GLU A 460 -25.24 3.21 6.23
C GLU A 460 -24.91 3.16 7.74
N MET A 461 -23.71 3.60 8.16
CA MET A 461 -23.27 3.47 9.56
C MET A 461 -22.97 4.78 10.28
N PHE A 462 -22.33 5.74 9.59
CA PHE A 462 -21.68 6.87 10.28
C PHE A 462 -22.34 8.23 10.06
N SER A 463 -23.42 8.28 9.28
CA SER A 463 -24.20 9.50 9.09
C SER A 463 -24.94 9.85 10.38
N SER A 464 -25.27 11.13 10.58
CA SER A 464 -26.07 11.55 11.73
C SER A 464 -27.38 10.77 11.82
N HIS A 465 -28.02 10.49 10.68
CA HIS A 465 -29.25 9.71 10.58
C HIS A 465 -29.05 8.25 11.01
N SER A 466 -28.03 7.56 10.47
CA SER A 466 -27.73 6.17 10.85
C SER A 466 -27.39 6.02 12.33
N LEU A 467 -26.67 7.01 12.87
CA LEU A 467 -26.31 7.01 14.28
C LEU A 467 -27.56 7.22 15.15
N GLN A 468 -28.49 8.07 14.75
CA GLN A 468 -29.78 8.22 15.44
C GLN A 468 -30.62 6.93 15.37
N ASN A 469 -30.71 6.29 14.20
CA ASN A 469 -31.45 5.03 14.03
C ASN A 469 -30.87 3.88 14.88
N SER A 470 -29.56 3.92 15.17
CA SER A 470 -28.86 2.93 16.00
C SER A 470 -28.66 3.38 17.45
N ALA A 471 -29.27 4.49 17.91
CA ALA A 471 -29.10 5.01 19.26
C ALA A 471 -29.53 3.99 20.33
N LYS A 472 -30.68 3.33 20.13
CA LYS A 472 -31.18 2.26 21.02
C LYS A 472 -30.16 1.14 21.27
N ILE A 473 -29.35 0.80 20.25
CA ILE A 473 -28.30 -0.22 20.40
C ILE A 473 -27.25 0.26 21.41
N ARG A 474 -26.83 1.54 21.37
CA ARG A 474 -25.85 2.09 22.31
C ARG A 474 -26.40 2.14 23.73
N GLU A 475 -27.62 2.63 23.90
CA GLU A 475 -28.30 2.71 25.20
C GLU A 475 -28.41 1.34 25.85
N GLN A 476 -28.87 0.34 25.10
CA GLN A 476 -28.97 -1.03 25.61
C GLN A 476 -27.60 -1.65 25.96
N GLU A 477 -26.54 -1.39 25.18
CA GLU A 477 -25.21 -1.91 25.54
C GLU A 477 -24.62 -1.21 26.77
N ILE A 478 -24.90 0.08 26.99
CA ILE A 478 -24.52 0.76 28.24
C ILE A 478 -25.28 0.15 29.41
N TYR A 479 -26.58 -0.08 29.26
CA TYR A 479 -27.38 -0.72 30.29
C TYR A 479 -26.80 -2.09 30.69
N VAL A 480 -26.52 -2.96 29.72
CA VAL A 480 -25.91 -4.28 29.95
C VAL A 480 -24.58 -4.16 30.71
N LEU A 481 -23.77 -3.17 30.36
CA LEU A 481 -22.49 -2.91 31.03
C LEU A 481 -22.68 -2.49 32.49
N LEU A 482 -23.59 -1.55 32.78
CA LEU A 482 -23.86 -1.12 34.17
C LEU A 482 -24.50 -2.24 34.99
N ARG A 483 -25.43 -3.00 34.41
CA ARG A 483 -26.04 -4.16 35.06
C ARG A 483 -25.00 -5.21 35.43
N ALA A 484 -24.03 -5.46 34.55
CA ALA A 484 -22.91 -6.35 34.85
C ALA A 484 -22.05 -5.82 36.01
N LEU A 485 -21.75 -4.52 36.04
CA LEU A 485 -21.02 -3.89 37.14
C LEU A 485 -21.79 -3.96 38.47
N GLN A 486 -23.08 -3.67 38.48
CA GLN A 486 -23.93 -3.79 39.67
C GLN A 486 -23.97 -5.22 40.18
N ARG A 487 -24.12 -6.22 39.30
CA ARG A 487 -24.07 -7.64 39.68
C ARG A 487 -22.77 -8.00 40.40
N VAL A 488 -21.64 -7.51 39.91
CA VAL A 488 -20.33 -7.71 40.55
C VAL A 488 -20.27 -7.01 41.91
N CYS A 489 -20.79 -5.78 42.00
CA CYS A 489 -20.71 -4.94 43.20
C CYS A 489 -21.85 -5.17 44.22
N LYS A 490 -22.71 -6.19 44.04
CA LYS A 490 -23.85 -6.48 44.95
C LYS A 490 -23.49 -6.55 46.43
N ASN A 491 -22.25 -6.96 46.74
CA ASN A 491 -21.77 -7.13 48.13
C ASN A 491 -20.81 -6.01 48.55
N GLY A 492 -20.95 -4.80 47.97
CA GLY A 492 -20.11 -3.63 48.25
C GLY A 492 -18.98 -3.45 47.24
N ALA A 493 -17.98 -2.65 47.63
CA ALA A 493 -16.87 -2.25 46.80
C ALA A 493 -16.14 -3.45 46.16
N ARG A 494 -15.97 -3.42 44.84
CA ARG A 494 -15.26 -4.48 44.11
C ARG A 494 -14.23 -3.92 43.15
N ARG A 495 -13.12 -4.65 43.05
CA ARG A 495 -12.12 -4.47 42.01
C ARG A 495 -12.65 -5.02 40.69
N VAL A 496 -12.59 -4.21 39.65
CA VAL A 496 -13.01 -4.57 38.29
C VAL A 496 -11.91 -4.29 37.28
N ASP A 497 -11.77 -5.19 36.29
CA ASP A 497 -10.92 -4.97 35.11
C ASP A 497 -11.72 -4.14 34.09
N LEU A 498 -11.44 -2.84 34.05
CA LEU A 498 -12.20 -1.91 33.22
C LEU A 498 -11.87 -2.09 31.74
N HIS A 499 -10.64 -2.47 31.41
CA HIS A 499 -10.22 -2.74 30.04
C HIS A 499 -11.05 -3.87 29.44
N TYR A 500 -11.23 -4.96 30.18
CA TYR A 500 -12.06 -6.09 29.77
C TYR A 500 -13.52 -5.68 29.56
N LEU A 501 -14.13 -5.02 30.56
CA LEU A 501 -15.55 -4.66 30.53
C LEU A 501 -15.87 -3.73 29.36
N VAL A 502 -15.01 -2.72 29.15
CA VAL A 502 -15.17 -1.77 28.05
C VAL A 502 -14.85 -2.41 26.68
N SER A 503 -13.94 -3.38 26.64
CA SER A 503 -13.69 -4.18 25.42
C SER A 503 -14.93 -4.98 25.03
N ALA A 504 -15.59 -5.62 26.01
CA ALA A 504 -16.81 -6.37 25.79
C ALA A 504 -17.93 -5.46 25.28
N TYR A 505 -18.15 -4.31 25.95
CA TYR A 505 -19.10 -3.27 25.54
C TYR A 505 -18.86 -2.79 24.10
N SER A 506 -17.63 -2.36 23.79
CA SER A 506 -17.28 -1.79 22.49
C SER A 506 -17.44 -2.82 21.36
N PHE A 507 -17.05 -4.08 21.61
CA PHE A 507 -17.16 -5.14 20.62
C PHE A 507 -18.62 -5.58 20.41
N ASN A 508 -19.39 -5.73 21.48
CA ASN A 508 -20.82 -6.06 21.38
C ASN A 508 -21.60 -4.96 20.68
N HIS A 509 -21.29 -3.69 20.95
CA HIS A 509 -21.88 -2.56 20.22
C HIS A 509 -21.65 -2.68 18.71
N MET A 510 -20.41 -2.97 18.29
CA MET A 510 -20.08 -3.19 16.87
C MET A 510 -20.74 -4.43 16.28
N MET A 511 -20.75 -5.55 17.01
CA MET A 511 -21.41 -6.78 16.57
C MET A 511 -22.91 -6.59 16.39
N ARG A 512 -23.58 -5.84 17.27
CA ARG A 512 -25.02 -5.55 17.15
C ARG A 512 -25.32 -4.61 15.99
N ALA A 513 -24.56 -3.53 15.85
CA ALA A 513 -24.77 -2.59 14.74
C ALA A 513 -24.53 -3.25 13.37
N VAL A 514 -23.59 -4.19 13.29
CA VAL A 514 -23.18 -4.81 12.03
C VAL A 514 -23.97 -6.09 11.70
N ALA A 515 -24.15 -6.98 12.68
CA ALA A 515 -24.71 -8.32 12.50
C ALA A 515 -25.98 -8.59 13.33
N GLY A 516 -26.45 -7.61 14.11
CA GLY A 516 -27.69 -7.72 14.89
C GLY A 516 -27.62 -8.66 16.08
N LYS A 517 -26.43 -9.09 16.51
CA LYS A 517 -26.25 -9.99 17.66
C LYS A 517 -25.06 -9.60 18.51
N ARG A 518 -25.03 -10.07 19.75
CA ARG A 518 -23.88 -9.93 20.67
C ARG A 518 -22.88 -11.06 20.45
N CYS A 519 -21.61 -10.82 20.81
CA CYS A 519 -20.62 -11.88 20.88
C CYS A 519 -20.46 -12.42 22.31
N VAL A 520 -20.58 -11.54 23.31
CA VAL A 520 -20.65 -11.90 24.72
C VAL A 520 -22.11 -11.73 25.15
N GLY A 521 -22.74 -12.78 25.64
CA GLY A 521 -24.10 -12.72 26.16
C GLY A 521 -24.20 -11.75 27.33
N GLU A 522 -25.38 -11.17 27.55
CA GLU A 522 -25.61 -10.19 28.62
C GLU A 522 -25.20 -10.73 30.01
N GLU A 523 -25.56 -11.97 30.29
CA GLU A 523 -25.21 -12.61 31.56
C GLU A 523 -23.71 -12.86 31.73
N ASP A 524 -22.97 -12.94 30.62
CA ASP A 524 -21.54 -13.29 30.58
C ASP A 524 -20.59 -12.08 30.62
N VAL A 525 -21.09 -10.84 30.49
CA VAL A 525 -20.25 -9.62 30.38
C VAL A 525 -19.31 -9.40 31.57
N ALA A 526 -19.59 -9.98 32.74
CA ALA A 526 -18.71 -9.96 33.90
C ALA A 526 -18.35 -11.37 34.42
N SER A 527 -18.37 -12.38 33.54
CA SER A 527 -18.05 -13.77 33.85
C SER A 527 -16.70 -14.19 33.24
N GLU A 528 -16.14 -15.30 33.74
CA GLU A 528 -14.94 -15.90 33.12
C GLU A 528 -15.19 -16.35 31.68
N VAL A 529 -16.43 -16.74 31.35
CA VAL A 529 -16.84 -17.09 29.98
C VAL A 529 -16.72 -15.87 29.07
N GLY A 530 -17.22 -14.71 29.52
CA GLY A 530 -17.07 -13.47 28.77
C GLY A 530 -15.63 -13.02 28.62
N LYS A 531 -14.80 -13.16 29.68
CA LYS A 531 -13.36 -12.84 29.62
C LYS A 531 -12.64 -13.67 28.55
N GLU A 532 -12.87 -14.98 28.52
CA GLU A 532 -12.25 -15.86 27.51
C GLU A 532 -12.79 -15.57 26.10
N ALA A 533 -14.06 -15.19 25.96
CA ALA A 533 -14.63 -14.74 24.68
C ALA A 533 -13.94 -13.47 24.16
N VAL A 534 -13.79 -12.43 25.00
CA VAL A 534 -13.09 -11.18 24.63
C VAL A 534 -11.62 -11.44 24.27
N LYS A 535 -10.94 -12.30 25.03
CA LYS A 535 -9.56 -12.70 24.74
C LYS A 535 -9.43 -13.40 23.38
N ARG A 536 -10.37 -14.29 23.04
CA ARG A 536 -10.44 -14.95 21.73
C ARG A 536 -10.69 -13.96 20.59
N ILE A 537 -11.63 -13.02 20.78
CA ILE A 537 -11.91 -11.93 19.84
C ILE A 537 -10.63 -11.13 19.61
N ARG A 538 -9.94 -10.75 20.69
CA ARG A 538 -8.69 -9.99 20.61
C ARG A 538 -7.60 -10.73 19.83
N GLY A 539 -7.39 -12.01 20.11
CA GLY A 539 -6.45 -12.84 19.35
C GLY A 539 -6.81 -13.03 17.87
N THR A 540 -8.10 -12.86 17.52
CA THR A 540 -8.60 -13.04 16.15
C THR A 540 -8.58 -11.72 15.36
N PHE A 541 -9.04 -10.62 15.96
CA PHE A 541 -9.28 -9.35 15.24
C PHE A 541 -8.21 -8.30 15.49
N PHE A 542 -7.59 -8.24 16.66
CA PHE A 542 -6.77 -7.09 17.07
C PHE A 542 -5.25 -7.26 16.83
N THR A 543 -4.86 -8.20 15.98
CA THR A 543 -3.47 -8.28 15.51
C THR A 543 -3.14 -7.13 14.57
N SER A 544 -2.02 -6.44 14.84
CA SER A 544 -1.51 -5.27 14.11
C SER A 544 -1.41 -5.48 12.59
N LEU A 545 -2.00 -4.55 11.83
CA LEU A 545 -1.90 -4.44 10.36
C LEU A 545 -0.69 -3.59 9.90
N SER A 546 0.18 -3.18 10.82
CA SER A 546 1.33 -2.31 10.52
C SER A 546 2.47 -3.00 9.80
N LEU A 547 3.38 -2.16 9.29
CA LEU A 547 4.63 -2.58 8.67
C LEU A 547 5.49 -3.39 9.64
N GLY A 548 5.87 -4.59 9.20
CA GLY A 548 6.77 -5.50 9.90
C GLY A 548 8.16 -5.56 9.28
N MET A 549 9.03 -6.40 9.86
CA MET A 549 10.41 -6.57 9.36
C MET A 549 10.46 -7.06 7.91
N CYS A 550 9.53 -7.94 7.51
CA CYS A 550 9.43 -8.42 6.13
C CYS A 550 9.02 -7.32 5.14
N ASP A 551 8.42 -6.21 5.60
CA ASP A 551 8.07 -5.08 4.75
C ASP A 551 9.25 -4.12 4.55
N PHE A 552 10.10 -3.98 5.56
CA PHE A 552 11.34 -3.20 5.47
C PHE A 552 12.43 -3.94 4.68
N PHE A 553 12.49 -5.27 4.81
CA PHE A 553 13.46 -6.13 4.14
C PHE A 553 12.75 -7.26 3.37
N PRO A 554 12.44 -7.05 2.07
CA PRO A 554 11.72 -8.04 1.27
C PRO A 554 12.37 -9.43 1.23
N VAL A 555 13.69 -9.52 1.34
CA VAL A 555 14.42 -10.80 1.40
C VAL A 555 14.00 -11.68 2.59
N LEU A 556 13.59 -11.08 3.72
CA LEU A 556 13.10 -11.83 4.89
C LEU A 556 11.80 -12.58 4.61
N ARG A 557 11.00 -12.10 3.65
CA ARG A 557 9.80 -12.80 3.19
C ARG A 557 10.17 -14.09 2.46
N TRP A 558 11.19 -14.05 1.60
CA TRP A 558 11.60 -15.20 0.78
C TRP A 558 12.12 -16.37 1.62
N ILE A 559 12.83 -16.08 2.71
CA ILE A 559 13.35 -17.11 3.63
C ILE A 559 12.33 -17.53 4.71
N GLY A 560 11.09 -17.05 4.66
CA GLY A 560 10.06 -17.40 5.64
C GLY A 560 10.36 -16.92 7.07
N TYR A 561 11.00 -15.76 7.23
CA TYR A 561 11.46 -15.23 8.53
C TYR A 561 10.42 -15.38 9.64
N LYS A 562 10.79 -16.12 10.70
CA LYS A 562 9.99 -16.40 11.91
C LYS A 562 8.57 -16.94 11.63
N GLY A 563 8.32 -17.50 10.45
CA GLY A 563 6.99 -17.99 10.07
C GLY A 563 5.90 -16.89 10.02
N VAL A 564 6.28 -15.61 9.87
CA VAL A 564 5.33 -14.49 9.92
C VAL A 564 4.20 -14.63 8.89
N GLU A 565 4.54 -14.95 7.64
CA GLU A 565 3.52 -15.14 6.58
C GLU A 565 2.59 -16.33 6.87
N LYS A 566 3.12 -17.42 7.44
CA LYS A 566 2.32 -18.59 7.85
C LYS A 566 1.33 -18.21 8.96
N ASN A 567 1.77 -17.44 9.96
CA ASN A 567 0.92 -16.98 11.04
C ASN A 567 -0.17 -16.02 10.55
N LEU A 568 0.15 -15.13 9.61
CA LEU A 568 -0.84 -14.23 8.99
C LEU A 568 -1.89 -15.01 8.18
N LYS A 569 -1.49 -16.05 7.44
CA LYS A 569 -2.43 -16.93 6.72
C LYS A 569 -3.34 -17.69 7.69
N LEU A 570 -2.81 -18.20 8.81
CA LEU A 570 -3.61 -18.87 9.83
C LEU A 570 -4.63 -17.91 10.46
N LEU A 571 -4.20 -16.68 10.75
CA LEU A 571 -5.09 -15.64 11.28
C LEU A 571 -6.16 -15.23 10.27
N HIS A 572 -5.80 -15.07 9.00
CA HIS A 572 -6.76 -14.83 7.93
C HIS A 572 -7.82 -15.93 7.90
N LYS A 573 -7.42 -17.21 7.94
CA LYS A 573 -8.37 -18.33 7.97
C LYS A 573 -9.34 -18.25 9.15
N LYS A 574 -8.84 -17.92 10.35
CA LYS A 574 -9.69 -17.75 11.55
C LYS A 574 -10.71 -16.61 11.37
N ARG A 575 -10.27 -15.46 10.85
CA ARG A 575 -11.14 -14.31 10.56
C ARG A 575 -12.18 -14.66 9.49
N ASP A 576 -11.74 -15.33 8.43
CA ASP A 576 -12.57 -15.67 7.29
C ASP A 576 -13.70 -16.62 7.69
N VAL A 577 -13.41 -17.66 8.46
CA VAL A 577 -14.43 -18.58 9.01
C VAL A 577 -15.45 -17.81 9.85
N PHE A 578 -15.00 -16.93 10.75
CA PHE A 578 -15.90 -16.14 11.58
C PHE A 578 -16.78 -15.21 10.74
N LEU A 579 -16.19 -14.44 9.83
CA LEU A 579 -16.92 -13.46 9.01
C LEU A 579 -17.88 -14.14 8.03
N GLN A 580 -17.47 -15.27 7.44
CA GLN A 580 -18.34 -16.07 6.58
C GLN A 580 -19.53 -16.63 7.37
N SER A 581 -19.32 -17.11 8.60
CA SER A 581 -20.43 -17.59 9.45
C SER A 581 -21.49 -16.51 9.71
N LEU A 582 -21.09 -15.24 9.83
CA LEU A 582 -22.05 -14.13 9.97
C LEU A 582 -22.84 -13.88 8.69
N ILE A 583 -22.17 -13.97 7.53
CA ILE A 583 -22.81 -13.81 6.22
C ILE A 583 -23.82 -14.93 6.00
N ASP A 584 -23.42 -16.17 6.22
CA ASP A 584 -24.26 -17.35 5.98
C ASP A 584 -25.47 -17.37 6.92
N GLU A 585 -25.29 -17.03 8.20
CA GLU A 585 -26.40 -16.87 9.14
C GLU A 585 -27.38 -15.77 8.69
N SER A 586 -26.87 -14.66 8.17
CA SER A 586 -27.71 -13.54 7.71
C SER A 586 -28.46 -13.88 6.43
N ARG A 587 -27.89 -14.71 5.54
CA ARG A 587 -28.56 -15.25 4.35
C ARG A 587 -29.71 -16.20 4.70
N GLY A 588 -29.57 -16.95 5.80
CA GLY A 588 -30.61 -17.85 6.30
C GLY A 588 -31.83 -17.14 6.90
N ARG A 589 -31.75 -15.82 7.16
CA ARG A 589 -32.88 -15.00 7.63
C ARG A 589 -33.64 -14.47 6.40
N ASN A 590 -34.97 -14.58 6.36
CA ASN A 590 -35.78 -14.03 5.27
C ASN A 590 -35.77 -12.48 5.31
N VAL A 591 -34.79 -11.84 4.65
CA VAL A 591 -34.58 -10.38 4.65
C VAL A 591 -35.56 -9.62 3.72
N VAL A 592 -36.23 -10.32 2.81
CA VAL A 592 -37.01 -9.72 1.70
C VAL A 592 -38.24 -8.92 2.20
N SER A 593 -38.74 -9.18 3.41
CA SER A 593 -39.93 -8.52 3.98
C SER A 593 -39.64 -7.33 4.92
N ARG A 594 -38.37 -7.02 5.22
CA ARG A 594 -38.02 -5.94 6.18
C ARG A 594 -37.75 -4.60 5.47
N ASP A 595 -38.34 -3.55 6.04
CA ASP A 595 -38.10 -2.16 5.64
C ASP A 595 -36.60 -1.84 5.71
N LYS A 596 -36.11 -1.02 4.77
CA LYS A 596 -34.68 -0.67 4.68
C LYS A 596 -34.12 -0.06 5.98
N LYS A 597 -34.96 0.65 6.73
CA LYS A 597 -34.61 1.29 8.02
C LYS A 597 -34.33 0.28 9.16
N ASP A 598 -34.82 -0.94 9.05
CA ASP A 598 -34.75 -1.95 10.13
C ASP A 598 -33.66 -3.00 9.86
N ARG A 599 -32.90 -2.84 8.77
CA ARG A 599 -31.82 -3.75 8.38
C ARG A 599 -30.52 -3.42 9.08
N VAL A 600 -29.85 -4.44 9.61
CA VAL A 600 -28.47 -4.30 10.06
C VAL A 600 -27.51 -4.21 8.87
N LEU A 601 -26.28 -3.74 9.08
CA LEU A 601 -25.35 -3.48 7.97
C LEU A 601 -25.16 -4.69 7.05
N ILE A 602 -25.00 -5.88 7.61
CA ILE A 602 -24.78 -7.10 6.81
C ILE A 602 -25.96 -7.40 5.89
N GLU A 603 -27.19 -7.17 6.34
CA GLU A 603 -28.41 -7.35 5.55
C GLU A 603 -28.50 -6.31 4.42
N THR A 604 -28.11 -5.06 4.70
CA THR A 604 -27.99 -4.03 3.66
C THR A 604 -26.95 -4.38 2.61
N LEU A 605 -25.78 -4.88 3.03
CA LEU A 605 -24.71 -5.32 2.12
C LEU A 605 -25.14 -6.53 1.28
N LEU A 606 -25.87 -7.49 1.85
CA LEU A 606 -26.44 -8.63 1.12
C LEU A 606 -27.50 -8.18 0.10
N SER A 607 -28.32 -7.18 0.44
CA SER A 607 -29.26 -6.59 -0.51
C SER A 607 -28.56 -5.91 -1.69
N LEU A 608 -27.43 -5.24 -1.45
CA LEU A 608 -26.61 -4.64 -2.52
C LEU A 608 -25.89 -5.69 -3.36
N GLN A 609 -25.47 -6.78 -2.73
CA GLN A 609 -24.91 -7.95 -3.43
C GLN A 609 -25.92 -8.57 -4.39
N ALA A 610 -27.20 -8.64 -4.03
CA ALA A 610 -28.24 -9.15 -4.93
C ALA A 610 -28.39 -8.28 -6.20
N SER A 611 -28.20 -6.97 -6.11
CA SER A 611 -28.26 -6.06 -7.26
C SER A 611 -26.96 -5.95 -8.05
N GLU A 612 -25.81 -5.99 -7.39
CA GLU A 612 -24.48 -5.79 -7.98
C GLU A 612 -23.48 -6.86 -7.46
N PRO A 613 -23.67 -8.14 -7.80
CA PRO A 613 -22.91 -9.25 -7.22
C PRO A 613 -21.42 -9.22 -7.58
N GLU A 614 -21.07 -8.65 -8.74
CA GLU A 614 -19.68 -8.50 -9.18
C GLU A 614 -18.90 -7.47 -8.34
N PHE A 615 -19.59 -6.47 -7.78
CA PHE A 615 -18.96 -5.42 -6.98
C PHE A 615 -18.96 -5.79 -5.48
N TYR A 616 -20.09 -6.25 -4.95
CA TYR A 616 -20.26 -6.60 -3.55
C TYR A 616 -20.06 -8.11 -3.31
N THR A 617 -18.88 -8.62 -3.67
CA THR A 617 -18.52 -10.01 -3.39
C THR A 617 -18.44 -10.29 -1.89
N ASP A 618 -18.50 -11.56 -1.49
CA ASP A 618 -18.34 -11.96 -0.08
C ASP A 618 -17.05 -11.39 0.51
N ASP A 619 -15.95 -11.40 -0.24
CA ASP A 619 -14.68 -10.82 0.20
C ASP A 619 -14.78 -9.31 0.45
N VAL A 620 -15.53 -8.57 -0.37
CA VAL A 620 -15.78 -7.13 -0.14
C VAL A 620 -16.61 -6.95 1.13
N ILE A 621 -17.69 -7.70 1.29
CA ILE A 621 -18.54 -7.65 2.50
C ILE A 621 -17.69 -7.97 3.74
N LYS A 622 -17.01 -9.12 3.76
CA LYS A 622 -16.11 -9.54 4.85
C LYS A 622 -15.06 -8.48 5.16
N SER A 623 -14.50 -7.82 4.15
CA SER A 623 -13.51 -6.75 4.35
C SER A 623 -14.08 -5.51 5.06
N ILE A 624 -15.36 -5.17 4.82
CA ILE A 624 -16.07 -4.08 5.51
C ILE A 624 -16.34 -4.48 6.95
N LEU A 625 -16.91 -5.67 7.19
CA LEU A 625 -17.18 -6.18 8.54
C LEU A 625 -15.89 -6.21 9.37
N LEU A 626 -14.81 -6.74 8.78
CA LEU A 626 -13.49 -6.84 9.40
C LEU A 626 -13.01 -5.47 9.91
N ILE A 627 -13.02 -4.45 9.06
CA ILE A 627 -12.44 -3.15 9.43
C ILE A 627 -13.29 -2.43 10.47
N LEU A 628 -14.61 -2.63 10.47
CA LEU A 628 -15.51 -2.09 11.49
C LEU A 628 -15.23 -2.71 12.87
N PHE A 629 -15.09 -4.04 12.94
CA PHE A 629 -14.78 -4.73 14.17
C PHE A 629 -13.41 -4.33 14.75
N ILE A 630 -12.39 -4.22 13.88
CA ILE A 630 -11.04 -3.80 14.31
C ILE A 630 -11.04 -2.33 14.77
N ALA A 631 -11.47 -1.42 13.90
CA ALA A 631 -11.30 0.01 14.14
C ALA A 631 -12.27 0.55 15.19
N GLY A 632 -13.50 0.04 15.26
CA GLY A 632 -14.55 0.53 16.16
C GLY A 632 -14.42 0.07 17.61
N THR A 633 -13.69 -1.02 17.87
CA THR A 633 -13.60 -1.61 19.21
C THR A 633 -12.39 -1.11 19.99
N GLU A 634 -11.18 -1.35 19.49
CA GLU A 634 -9.96 -1.18 20.28
C GLU A 634 -9.64 0.30 20.55
N THR A 635 -9.97 1.19 19.60
CA THR A 635 -9.71 2.64 19.73
C THR A 635 -10.59 3.28 20.82
N SER A 636 -11.89 2.97 20.83
CA SER A 636 -12.84 3.43 21.84
C SER A 636 -12.48 2.89 23.22
N THR A 637 -12.14 1.60 23.32
CA THR A 637 -11.71 0.95 24.56
C THR A 637 -10.51 1.64 25.19
N VAL A 638 -9.44 1.85 24.40
CA VAL A 638 -8.23 2.52 24.86
C VAL A 638 -8.52 3.95 25.32
N THR A 639 -9.42 4.67 24.63
CA THR A 639 -9.75 6.05 25.01
C THR A 639 -10.51 6.10 26.33
N ILE A 640 -11.51 5.24 26.53
CA ILE A 640 -12.29 5.16 27.77
C ILE A 640 -11.36 4.79 28.94
N GLU A 641 -10.46 3.83 28.74
CA GLU A 641 -9.50 3.39 29.76
C GLU A 641 -8.54 4.52 30.19
N TRP A 642 -8.00 5.29 29.24
CA TRP A 642 -7.17 6.46 29.55
C TRP A 642 -7.97 7.58 30.22
N ALA A 643 -9.19 7.85 29.75
CA ALA A 643 -10.05 8.87 30.35
C ALA A 643 -10.36 8.53 31.82
N MET A 644 -10.73 7.28 32.11
CA MET A 644 -10.95 6.85 33.50
C MET A 644 -9.67 6.91 34.33
N SER A 645 -8.53 6.50 33.78
CA SER A 645 -7.23 6.65 34.49
C SER A 645 -6.92 8.11 34.83
N LEU A 646 -7.20 9.02 33.91
CA LEU A 646 -7.00 10.46 34.10
C LEU A 646 -7.96 11.02 35.16
N LEU A 647 -9.24 10.67 35.11
CA LEU A 647 -10.23 11.09 36.10
C LEU A 647 -9.89 10.58 37.51
N LEU A 648 -9.46 9.33 37.65
CA LEU A 648 -9.06 8.74 38.94
C LEU A 648 -7.76 9.33 39.50
N THR A 649 -6.95 9.98 38.66
CA THR A 649 -5.73 10.68 39.09
C THR A 649 -5.93 12.18 39.28
N HIS A 650 -7.10 12.71 38.91
CA HIS A 650 -7.49 14.12 39.04
C HIS A 650 -8.90 14.21 39.64
N PRO A 651 -9.07 13.92 40.95
CA PRO A 651 -10.39 13.86 41.59
C PRO A 651 -11.20 15.16 41.47
N GLU A 652 -10.53 16.31 41.38
CA GLU A 652 -11.15 17.60 41.13
C GLU A 652 -11.87 17.69 39.78
N GLU A 653 -11.31 17.04 38.76
CA GLU A 653 -11.89 16.98 37.41
C GLU A 653 -13.03 15.97 37.35
N LEU A 654 -12.88 14.83 38.04
CA LEU A 654 -13.96 13.85 38.22
C LEU A 654 -15.15 14.46 38.97
N HIS A 655 -14.90 15.23 40.02
CA HIS A 655 -15.96 15.89 40.79
C HIS A 655 -16.73 16.92 39.95
N LYS A 656 -16.04 17.72 39.13
CA LYS A 656 -16.70 18.65 38.20
C LYS A 656 -17.54 17.93 37.15
N LEU A 657 -17.04 16.82 36.60
CA LEU A 657 -17.82 16.00 35.66
C LEU A 657 -19.07 15.43 36.34
N LYS A 658 -18.92 14.90 37.56
CA LYS A 658 -20.04 14.39 38.35
C LYS A 658 -21.10 15.48 38.57
N GLN A 659 -20.70 16.68 38.99
CA GLN A 659 -21.60 17.82 39.15
C GLN A 659 -22.29 18.20 37.83
N GLU A 660 -21.59 18.18 36.69
CA GLU A 660 -22.21 18.44 35.38
C GLU A 660 -23.32 17.42 35.06
N ILE A 661 -23.06 16.14 35.30
CA ILE A 661 -24.02 15.07 35.04
C ILE A 661 -25.22 15.17 35.99
N ASP A 662 -24.97 15.30 37.29
CA ASP A 662 -26.02 15.39 38.31
C ASP A 662 -26.93 16.63 38.07
N ASN A 663 -26.37 17.77 37.63
CA ASN A 663 -27.14 18.99 37.40
C ASN A 663 -27.94 19.01 36.09
N ASN A 664 -27.45 18.38 35.02
CA ASN A 664 -28.07 18.48 33.69
C ASN A 664 -28.91 17.25 33.32
N ILE A 665 -28.60 16.09 33.89
CA ILE A 665 -29.25 14.81 33.61
C ILE A 665 -29.99 14.30 34.84
N GLY A 666 -29.37 14.39 36.02
CA GLY A 666 -29.94 13.89 37.28
C GLY A 666 -29.92 12.36 37.40
N HIS A 667 -30.92 11.83 38.10
CA HIS A 667 -31.03 10.41 38.47
C HIS A 667 -32.30 9.74 37.94
N ASP A 668 -33.10 10.43 37.13
CA ASP A 668 -34.40 9.94 36.65
C ASP A 668 -34.26 8.95 35.49
N HIS A 669 -33.22 9.10 34.66
CA HIS A 669 -32.93 8.17 33.58
C HIS A 669 -31.42 8.02 33.33
N LEU A 670 -31.06 6.90 32.69
CA LEU A 670 -29.68 6.63 32.27
C LEU A 670 -29.28 7.52 31.09
N ILE A 671 -28.08 8.11 31.18
CA ILE A 671 -27.51 8.94 30.10
C ILE A 671 -27.64 8.28 28.71
N ASN A 672 -28.17 9.04 27.76
CA ASN A 672 -28.37 8.60 26.37
C ASN A 672 -27.79 9.59 25.34
N ASP A 673 -27.97 9.28 24.05
CA ASP A 673 -27.41 10.07 22.94
C ASP A 673 -27.89 11.52 22.91
N ALA A 674 -29.14 11.79 23.30
CA ALA A 674 -29.73 13.13 23.27
C ALA A 674 -29.15 14.04 24.36
N ASP A 675 -28.71 13.44 25.46
CA ASP A 675 -28.16 14.15 26.62
C ASP A 675 -26.75 14.65 26.43
N LEU A 676 -25.96 14.04 25.53
CA LEU A 676 -24.56 14.40 25.30
C LEU A 676 -24.36 15.88 24.90
N ALA A 677 -25.37 16.51 24.30
CA ALA A 677 -25.32 17.94 23.95
C ALA A 677 -25.34 18.85 25.19
N LYS A 678 -25.88 18.37 26.32
CA LYS A 678 -25.96 19.08 27.61
C LYS A 678 -24.70 18.93 28.46
N LEU A 679 -23.71 18.15 28.00
CA LEU A 679 -22.51 17.78 28.76
C LEU A 679 -21.21 18.30 28.11
N PRO A 680 -21.02 19.63 28.00
CA PRO A 680 -19.85 20.21 27.36
C PRO A 680 -18.54 19.89 28.09
N TYR A 681 -18.54 19.68 29.41
CA TYR A 681 -17.35 19.33 30.19
C TYR A 681 -16.92 17.89 29.94
N LEU A 682 -17.86 16.95 29.87
CA LEU A 682 -17.59 15.58 29.42
C LEU A 682 -16.89 15.59 28.04
N ARG A 683 -17.38 16.40 27.09
CA ARG A 683 -16.73 16.57 25.79
C ARG A 683 -15.30 17.10 25.92
N CYS A 684 -15.07 18.04 26.83
CA CYS A 684 -13.73 18.58 27.10
C CYS A 684 -12.78 17.51 27.66
N ILE A 685 -13.25 16.67 28.58
CA ILE A 685 -12.50 15.54 29.14
C ILE A 685 -12.12 14.54 28.05
N VAL A 686 -13.06 14.19 27.17
CA VAL A 686 -12.79 13.29 26.04
C VAL A 686 -11.75 13.87 25.09
N ASN A 687 -11.87 15.16 24.73
CA ASN A 687 -10.92 15.82 23.85
C ASN A 687 -9.52 15.93 24.47
N GLU A 688 -9.42 16.29 25.75
CA GLU A 688 -8.14 16.35 26.46
C GLU A 688 -7.50 14.96 26.62
N THR A 689 -8.33 13.94 26.84
CA THR A 689 -7.89 12.54 26.80
C THR A 689 -7.33 12.17 25.43
N LEU A 690 -8.01 12.51 24.34
CA LEU A 690 -7.54 12.21 22.97
C LEU A 690 -6.27 13.00 22.59
N ARG A 691 -6.07 14.19 23.17
CA ARG A 691 -4.85 15.00 22.99
C ARG A 691 -3.66 14.36 23.70
N LEU A 692 -3.84 13.98 24.96
CA LEU A 692 -2.78 13.33 25.73
C LEU A 692 -2.58 11.89 25.27
N TYR A 693 -3.63 11.10 25.10
CA TYR A 693 -3.52 9.68 24.79
C TYR A 693 -4.22 9.33 23.48
N PRO A 694 -3.75 9.85 22.33
CA PRO A 694 -4.33 9.50 21.04
C PRO A 694 -4.17 7.98 20.82
N PRO A 695 -5.27 7.23 20.59
CA PRO A 695 -5.20 5.78 20.47
C PRO A 695 -4.24 5.32 19.37
N VAL A 696 -4.10 6.11 18.30
CA VAL A 696 -3.16 5.88 17.20
C VAL A 696 -2.19 7.08 17.09
N PRO A 697 -1.08 7.11 17.86
CA PRO A 697 -0.22 8.27 18.00
C PRO A 697 0.49 8.73 16.70
N LEU A 698 0.64 7.83 15.72
CA LEU A 698 1.21 8.14 14.40
C LEU A 698 0.17 8.28 13.27
N LEU A 699 -1.13 8.27 13.63
CA LEU A 699 -2.23 8.02 12.71
C LEU A 699 -1.98 6.76 11.86
N LEU A 700 -2.78 6.56 10.80
CA LEU A 700 -2.51 5.51 9.82
C LEU A 700 -1.56 6.05 8.74
N PRO A 701 -0.54 5.28 8.31
CA PRO A 701 0.44 5.76 7.36
C PRO A 701 -0.18 6.06 6.00
N HIS A 702 0.31 7.11 5.36
CA HIS A 702 -0.07 7.52 4.01
C HIS A 702 1.03 7.18 3.01
N TYR A 703 0.73 7.16 1.72
CA TYR A 703 1.67 6.81 0.67
C TYR A 703 1.52 7.74 -0.52
N SER A 704 2.61 8.41 -0.90
CA SER A 704 2.60 9.36 -2.02
C SER A 704 2.46 8.63 -3.36
N SER A 705 1.44 8.95 -4.15
CA SER A 705 1.28 8.44 -5.52
C SER A 705 2.20 9.10 -6.53
N GLU A 706 2.66 10.31 -6.24
CA GLU A 706 3.45 11.20 -7.12
C GLU A 706 4.46 12.01 -6.28
N LYS A 707 5.40 12.68 -6.95
CA LYS A 707 6.30 13.64 -6.29
C LYS A 707 5.48 14.84 -5.80
N CYS A 708 5.74 15.32 -4.59
CA CYS A 708 5.11 16.52 -4.04
C CYS A 708 6.09 17.32 -3.17
N THR A 709 5.59 18.38 -2.53
CA THR A 709 6.34 19.17 -1.54
C THR A 709 5.61 19.18 -0.20
N VAL A 710 6.35 19.17 0.91
CA VAL A 710 5.81 19.32 2.26
C VAL A 710 6.72 20.24 3.07
N GLY A 711 6.20 21.36 3.56
CA GLY A 711 6.95 22.37 4.31
C GLY A 711 8.15 22.91 3.54
N GLY A 712 8.00 23.10 2.24
CA GLY A 712 9.06 23.55 1.33
C GLY A 712 10.03 22.45 0.87
N TYR A 713 9.99 21.25 1.47
CA TYR A 713 10.85 20.14 1.09
C TYR A 713 10.24 19.26 -0.01
N ASP A 714 11.06 18.76 -0.90
CA ASP A 714 10.72 17.75 -1.92
C ASP A 714 10.46 16.38 -1.27
N VAL A 715 9.32 15.77 -1.59
CA VAL A 715 8.96 14.40 -1.21
C VAL A 715 8.81 13.54 -2.47
N PRO A 716 9.70 12.54 -2.70
CA PRO A 716 9.61 11.66 -3.86
C PRO A 716 8.35 10.78 -3.86
N LYS A 717 7.92 10.39 -5.06
CA LYS A 717 6.90 9.35 -5.24
C LYS A 717 7.30 8.07 -4.51
N GLY A 718 6.31 7.38 -3.94
CA GLY A 718 6.54 6.14 -3.21
C GLY A 718 7.10 6.31 -1.79
N THR A 719 7.02 7.51 -1.23
CA THR A 719 7.36 7.80 0.16
C THR A 719 6.18 7.55 1.09
N ILE A 720 6.44 6.95 2.25
CA ILE A 720 5.46 6.77 3.32
C ILE A 720 5.40 8.05 4.15
N LEU A 721 4.22 8.62 4.34
CA LEU A 721 4.00 9.74 5.25
C LEU A 721 3.49 9.20 6.60
N MET A 722 4.18 9.56 7.68
CA MET A 722 3.77 9.30 9.06
C MET A 722 3.53 10.63 9.78
N VAL A 723 2.37 10.77 10.42
CA VAL A 723 1.99 11.99 11.14
C VAL A 723 2.13 11.74 12.63
N ASN A 724 3.07 12.38 13.31
CA ASN A 724 3.25 12.21 14.74
C ASN A 724 2.29 13.12 15.53
N ALA A 725 1.01 12.71 15.56
CA ALA A 725 -0.03 13.42 16.29
C ALA A 725 0.31 13.54 17.78
N TRP A 726 0.90 12.50 18.38
CA TRP A 726 1.33 12.52 19.79
C TRP A 726 2.34 13.64 20.10
N ALA A 727 3.33 13.82 19.22
CA ALA A 727 4.32 14.89 19.38
C ALA A 727 3.70 16.27 19.21
N MET A 728 2.88 16.45 18.15
CA MET A 728 2.20 17.72 17.88
C MET A 728 1.24 18.11 19.02
N HIS A 729 0.47 17.16 19.54
CA HIS A 729 -0.46 17.36 20.65
C HIS A 729 0.23 17.71 21.97
N ARG A 730 1.55 17.55 22.06
CA ARG A 730 2.37 17.88 23.23
C ARG A 730 3.41 18.97 22.96
N ASP A 731 3.36 19.63 21.82
CA ASP A 731 4.28 20.71 21.51
C ASP A 731 3.98 21.92 22.40
N ALA A 732 4.96 22.33 23.21
CA ALA A 732 4.84 23.47 24.11
C ALA A 732 4.67 24.81 23.37
N ASN A 733 5.01 24.87 22.08
CA ASN A 733 4.76 26.05 21.24
C ASN A 733 3.30 26.14 20.78
N ILE A 734 2.53 25.06 20.93
CA ILE A 734 1.13 24.95 20.48
C ILE A 734 0.18 24.88 21.67
N TRP A 735 0.57 24.15 22.72
CA TRP A 735 -0.26 23.86 23.89
C TRP A 735 0.43 24.33 25.17
N GLU A 736 -0.23 25.20 25.92
CA GLU A 736 0.21 25.62 27.25
C GLU A 736 0.13 24.46 28.25
N GLU A 737 1.20 24.27 29.04
CA GLU A 737 1.38 23.13 29.95
C GLU A 737 1.01 21.80 29.27
N PRO A 738 1.69 21.40 28.17
CA PRO A 738 1.21 20.37 27.25
C PRO A 738 1.08 18.97 27.88
N HIS A 739 1.76 18.72 28.99
CA HIS A 739 1.72 17.43 29.69
C HIS A 739 0.66 17.36 30.79
N LYS A 740 0.06 18.50 31.18
CA LYS A 740 -0.96 18.58 32.22
C LYS A 740 -2.32 18.21 31.66
N PHE A 741 -3.06 17.38 32.37
CA PHE A 741 -4.47 17.12 32.10
C PHE A 741 -5.28 18.34 32.52
N ASN A 742 -5.76 19.10 31.54
CA ASN A 742 -6.59 20.29 31.78
C ASN A 742 -7.73 20.32 30.76
N PRO A 743 -8.88 19.67 31.05
CA PRO A 743 -10.07 19.71 30.20
C PRO A 743 -10.53 21.13 29.86
N GLY A 744 -10.39 22.09 30.78
CA GLY A 744 -10.82 23.47 30.62
C GLY A 744 -10.27 24.16 29.35
N ARG A 745 -9.10 23.72 28.83
CA ARG A 745 -8.55 24.26 27.58
C ARG A 745 -9.45 24.08 26.37
N PHE A 746 -10.31 23.05 26.38
CA PHE A 746 -11.26 22.78 25.30
C PHE A 746 -12.59 23.51 25.44
N GLN A 747 -12.84 24.19 26.58
CA GLN A 747 -13.98 25.11 26.70
C GLN A 747 -13.75 26.39 25.91
N ALA A 748 -12.50 26.90 25.92
CA ALA A 748 -12.11 28.12 25.23
C ALA A 748 -11.72 27.90 23.75
N LEU A 749 -11.65 26.65 23.29
CA LEU A 749 -11.13 26.31 21.97
C LEU A 749 -12.21 26.45 20.88
N GLU A 750 -12.01 27.37 19.94
CA GLU A 750 -12.81 27.44 18.72
C GLU A 750 -12.39 26.33 17.75
N MET A 751 -13.02 25.15 17.87
CA MET A 751 -12.67 23.95 17.08
C MET A 751 -12.66 24.18 15.56
N ASP A 752 -13.48 25.10 15.05
CA ASP A 752 -13.57 25.39 13.60
C ASP A 752 -12.40 26.21 13.06
N ARG A 753 -11.77 27.07 13.88
CA ARG A 753 -10.63 27.91 13.46
C ARG A 753 -9.28 27.26 13.72
N GLU A 754 -9.21 26.37 14.70
CA GLU A 754 -7.96 25.78 15.17
C GLU A 754 -7.87 24.27 14.95
N ALA A 755 -8.73 23.70 14.09
CA ALA A 755 -8.82 22.25 13.83
C ALA A 755 -7.48 21.58 13.49
N TRP A 756 -6.55 22.32 12.87
CA TRP A 756 -5.25 21.79 12.44
C TRP A 756 -4.30 21.45 13.60
N LYS A 757 -4.46 22.06 14.78
CA LYS A 757 -3.61 21.77 15.95
C LYS A 757 -4.09 20.57 16.77
N PHE A 758 -5.27 20.03 16.46
CA PHE A 758 -5.88 18.88 17.12
C PHE A 758 -6.49 17.88 16.12
N VAL A 759 -5.71 16.86 15.72
CA VAL A 759 -6.11 15.86 14.71
C VAL A 759 -6.26 14.42 15.24
N PRO A 760 -7.01 14.15 16.33
CA PRO A 760 -7.12 12.80 16.90
C PRO A 760 -7.75 11.77 15.94
N PHE A 761 -8.53 12.24 14.97
CA PHE A 761 -9.19 11.42 13.96
C PHE A 761 -8.57 11.56 12.55
N GLY A 762 -7.40 12.18 12.45
CA GLY A 762 -6.77 12.54 11.18
C GLY A 762 -7.54 13.62 10.42
N MET A 763 -7.14 13.87 9.16
CA MET A 763 -7.69 14.94 8.33
C MET A 763 -7.74 14.54 6.84
N GLY A 764 -8.43 15.33 6.03
CA GLY A 764 -8.56 15.12 4.59
C GLY A 764 -9.44 13.92 4.24
N ARG A 765 -9.28 13.37 3.03
CA ARG A 765 -10.12 12.28 2.51
C ARG A 765 -10.07 11.00 3.34
N ARG A 766 -8.98 10.79 4.07
CA ARG A 766 -8.75 9.59 4.87
C ARG A 766 -9.01 9.80 6.36
N ALA A 767 -9.59 10.95 6.75
CA ALA A 767 -10.07 11.18 8.11
C ALA A 767 -11.00 10.04 8.58
N CYS A 768 -11.02 9.77 9.88
CA CYS A 768 -11.83 8.68 10.44
C CYS A 768 -13.31 8.87 10.08
N PRO A 769 -13.98 7.89 9.44
CA PRO A 769 -15.41 7.99 9.19
C PRO A 769 -16.22 7.81 10.48
N GLY A 770 -15.70 7.03 11.43
CA GLY A 770 -16.38 6.68 12.67
C GLY A 770 -16.19 7.67 13.82
N ALA A 771 -15.66 8.88 13.57
CA ALA A 771 -15.36 9.84 14.64
C ALA A 771 -16.59 10.17 15.49
N ALA A 772 -17.73 10.46 14.86
CA ALA A 772 -18.98 10.77 15.58
C ALA A 772 -19.51 9.58 16.40
N MET A 773 -19.40 8.37 15.87
CA MET A 773 -19.81 7.15 16.58
C MET A 773 -18.90 6.88 17.77
N GLY A 774 -17.58 6.94 17.57
CA GLY A 774 -16.59 6.73 18.62
C GLY A 774 -16.75 7.71 19.77
N LEU A 775 -16.92 9.00 19.47
CA LEU A 775 -17.16 10.03 20.50
C LEU A 775 -18.42 9.75 21.32
N ARG A 776 -19.51 9.30 20.70
CA ARG A 776 -20.74 8.88 21.42
C ARG A 776 -20.49 7.67 22.31
N THR A 777 -19.89 6.61 21.76
CA THR A 777 -19.55 5.39 22.51
C THR A 777 -18.68 5.69 23.72
N ILE A 778 -17.67 6.55 23.57
CA ILE A 778 -16.77 6.96 24.65
C ILE A 778 -17.53 7.80 25.70
N SER A 779 -18.28 8.82 25.26
CA SER A 779 -18.95 9.75 26.16
C SER A 779 -20.06 9.05 26.95
N LEU A 780 -20.84 8.17 26.32
CA LEU A 780 -21.87 7.40 27.01
C LEU A 780 -21.28 6.48 28.07
N ALA A 781 -20.19 5.76 27.76
CA ALA A 781 -19.54 4.89 28.74
C ALA A 781 -19.00 5.68 29.94
N LEU A 782 -18.29 6.79 29.71
CA LEU A 782 -17.76 7.63 30.77
C LEU A 782 -18.86 8.29 31.60
N GLY A 783 -19.86 8.86 30.95
CA GLY A 783 -21.00 9.48 31.62
C GLY A 783 -21.76 8.47 32.47
N ALA A 784 -22.02 7.26 31.94
CA ALA A 784 -22.72 6.20 32.65
C ALA A 784 -21.93 5.68 33.85
N PHE A 785 -20.60 5.55 33.72
CA PHE A 785 -19.74 5.18 34.84
C PHE A 785 -19.80 6.21 35.97
N VAL A 786 -19.74 7.50 35.66
CA VAL A 786 -19.77 8.57 36.68
C VAL A 786 -21.18 8.79 37.25
N GLN A 787 -22.21 8.61 36.42
CA GLN A 787 -23.61 8.68 36.86
C GLN A 787 -23.93 7.54 37.85
N GLY A 788 -23.51 6.31 37.52
CA GLY A 788 -23.94 5.11 38.25
C GLY A 788 -23.07 4.70 39.43
N PHE A 789 -21.80 5.15 39.50
CA PHE A 789 -20.82 4.58 40.43
C PHE A 789 -19.85 5.64 40.96
N GLU A 790 -19.45 5.46 42.22
CA GLU A 790 -18.23 6.04 42.76
C GLU A 790 -17.04 5.16 42.37
N TRP A 791 -15.93 5.81 42.05
CA TRP A 791 -14.72 5.13 41.61
C TRP A 791 -13.52 5.54 42.44
N GLU A 792 -12.81 4.54 42.96
CA GLU A 792 -11.59 4.74 43.73
C GLU A 792 -10.39 4.12 43.02
N LYS A 793 -9.28 4.85 43.08
CA LYS A 793 -8.00 4.38 42.58
C LYS A 793 -7.41 3.34 43.52
N LEU A 794 -6.84 2.27 42.98
CA LEU A 794 -5.99 1.36 43.75
C LEU A 794 -4.67 2.06 44.12
N LEU A 795 -4.34 2.12 45.41
CA LEU A 795 -3.15 2.79 45.95
C LEU A 795 -1.82 2.13 45.51
N GLU A 796 -1.86 0.92 44.97
CA GLU A 796 -0.68 0.18 44.52
C GLU A 796 -0.25 0.59 43.10
N HIS A 797 0.81 1.41 43.01
CA HIS A 797 1.65 1.66 41.83
C HIS A 797 1.06 1.29 40.45
N GLU A 798 0.09 2.08 39.98
CA GLU A 798 -0.12 2.23 38.54
C GLU A 798 0.73 3.37 38.02
N ASP A 799 1.87 3.01 37.42
CA ASP A 799 2.58 3.92 36.54
C ASP A 799 1.64 4.29 35.38
N MET A 800 1.56 5.58 35.04
CA MET A 800 0.93 6.07 33.80
C MET A 800 1.77 5.69 32.57
N ASP A 801 2.44 4.54 32.64
CA ASP A 801 3.33 4.00 31.64
C ASP A 801 2.50 3.41 30.51
N ALA A 802 2.66 4.01 29.35
CA ALA A 802 2.15 3.43 28.13
C ALA A 802 2.89 2.13 27.79
N ASN A 803 2.18 1.16 27.22
CA ASN A 803 2.80 -0.01 26.62
C ASN A 803 3.56 0.40 25.36
N TYR A 804 4.86 0.64 25.54
CA TYR A 804 5.76 1.05 24.47
C TYR A 804 6.02 -0.04 23.42
N ASN A 805 5.60 -1.30 23.66
CA ASN A 805 5.79 -2.41 22.71
C ASN A 805 4.69 -2.50 21.63
N SER A 806 3.56 -1.79 21.82
CA SER A 806 2.52 -1.70 20.80
C SER A 806 2.95 -0.75 19.69
N ARG A 807 3.13 -1.30 18.47
CA ARG A 807 3.65 -0.54 17.31
C ARG A 807 2.63 0.41 16.67
N ILE A 808 1.34 0.27 17.00
CA ILE A 808 0.25 1.08 16.43
C ILE A 808 -0.46 1.89 17.50
N MET A 809 -0.77 1.26 18.63
CA MET A 809 -1.69 1.84 19.60
C MET A 809 -1.03 2.24 20.91
N LEU A 810 -1.50 3.33 21.49
CA LEU A 810 -1.06 3.80 22.79
C LEU A 810 -1.88 3.15 23.92
N GLN A 811 -1.65 1.86 24.18
CA GLN A 811 -2.29 1.13 25.28
C GLN A 811 -1.59 1.41 26.61
N LYS A 812 -2.26 1.23 27.75
CA LYS A 812 -1.58 1.19 29.06
C LYS A 812 -0.69 -0.06 29.17
N GLY A 813 0.40 0.05 29.93
CA GLY A 813 1.31 -1.07 30.23
C GLY A 813 0.63 -2.22 30.98
N LYS A 814 -0.28 -1.87 31.89
CA LYS A 814 -1.19 -2.79 32.58
C LYS A 814 -2.64 -2.34 32.36
N PRO A 815 -3.59 -3.27 32.19
CA PRO A 815 -5.02 -2.95 32.19
C PRO A 815 -5.40 -2.17 33.44
N LEU A 816 -6.26 -1.15 33.30
CA LEU A 816 -6.78 -0.39 34.45
C LEU A 816 -7.66 -1.30 35.32
N GLU A 817 -7.22 -1.49 36.57
CA GLU A 817 -8.06 -2.04 37.64
C GLU A 817 -8.53 -0.89 38.55
N ALA A 818 -9.83 -0.79 38.78
CA ALA A 818 -10.40 0.22 39.65
C ALA A 818 -11.38 -0.39 40.65
N VAL A 819 -11.54 0.26 41.81
CA VAL A 819 -12.59 -0.10 42.76
C VAL A 819 -13.84 0.67 42.38
N CYS A 820 -14.93 -0.06 42.19
CA CYS A 820 -16.22 0.43 41.77
C CYS A 820 -17.21 0.23 42.93
N VAL A 821 -17.95 1.30 43.28
CA VAL A 821 -18.99 1.29 44.32
C VAL A 821 -20.27 1.85 43.71
N PRO A 822 -21.39 1.12 43.72
CA PRO A 822 -22.68 1.63 43.23
C PRO A 822 -23.10 2.88 44.02
N ARG A 823 -23.60 3.89 43.33
CA ARG A 823 -24.29 5.02 43.99
C ARG A 823 -25.69 4.57 44.41
N ASP A 824 -26.17 5.04 45.56
CA ASP A 824 -27.49 4.65 46.09
C ASP A 824 -28.61 5.04 45.11
N GLU A 825 -28.51 6.22 44.49
CA GLU A 825 -29.49 6.71 43.50
C GLU A 825 -29.46 5.93 42.18
N ALA A 826 -28.38 5.17 41.92
CA ALA A 826 -28.22 4.36 40.71
C ALA A 826 -28.77 2.94 40.84
N ALA A 827 -29.06 2.48 42.06
CA ALA A 827 -29.69 1.18 42.29
C ALA A 827 -31.12 1.16 41.67
N ASP A 828 -31.86 2.26 41.83
CA ASP A 828 -33.25 2.40 41.34
C ASP A 828 -33.33 2.44 39.80
N LEU A 829 -32.40 3.14 39.15
CA LEU A 829 -32.29 3.25 37.68
C LEU A 829 -32.18 1.89 36.97
N CYS A 830 -31.44 0.95 37.55
CA CYS A 830 -31.33 -0.39 36.98
C CYS A 830 -32.50 -1.29 37.36
N HIS A 831 -33.16 -1.06 38.50
CA HIS A 831 -34.33 -1.81 38.92
C HIS A 831 -35.54 -1.59 37.99
N GLU A 832 -35.77 -0.35 37.54
CA GLU A 832 -36.84 -0.02 36.58
C GLU A 832 -36.60 -0.63 35.20
N PHE A 833 -35.37 -0.54 34.71
CA PHE A 833 -34.99 -1.11 33.42
C PHE A 833 -35.00 -2.65 33.46
N ASP A 834 -34.64 -3.25 34.60
CA ASP A 834 -34.79 -4.68 34.87
C ASP A 834 -36.26 -5.10 34.89
N ALA A 835 -37.14 -4.27 35.47
CA ALA A 835 -38.59 -4.52 35.46
C ALA A 835 -39.15 -4.44 34.04
N LEU A 836 -38.72 -3.45 33.25
CA LEU A 836 -39.09 -3.29 31.85
C LEU A 836 -38.58 -4.48 31.01
N ASN A 837 -37.32 -4.89 31.16
CA ASN A 837 -36.76 -6.03 30.42
C ASN A 837 -37.41 -7.34 30.84
N ARG A 838 -37.67 -7.58 32.13
CA ARG A 838 -38.45 -8.75 32.59
C ARG A 838 -39.85 -8.76 32.00
N LEU A 839 -40.49 -7.59 31.91
CA LEU A 839 -41.79 -7.44 31.27
C LEU A 839 -41.70 -7.74 29.76
N ILE A 840 -40.70 -7.20 29.07
CA ILE A 840 -40.44 -7.46 27.65
C ILE A 840 -40.17 -8.95 27.40
N GLU A 841 -39.31 -9.60 28.17
CA GLU A 841 -39.01 -11.04 28.06
C GLU A 841 -40.26 -11.88 28.31
N THR A 842 -41.08 -11.51 29.30
CA THR A 842 -42.35 -12.17 29.61
C THR A 842 -43.35 -12.01 28.46
N LEU A 843 -43.47 -10.81 27.89
CA LEU A 843 -44.37 -10.52 26.78
C LEU A 843 -43.87 -11.11 25.45
N SER A 844 -42.57 -11.29 25.30
CA SER A 844 -41.89 -11.84 24.12
C SER A 844 -41.75 -13.38 24.15
N SER A 845 -42.12 -14.02 25.26
CA SER A 845 -41.98 -15.46 25.43
C SER A 845 -42.92 -16.24 24.49
N PRO A 846 -42.40 -17.16 23.65
CA PRO A 846 -43.22 -17.95 22.72
C PRO A 846 -44.32 -18.78 23.41
N SER A 847 -44.09 -19.23 24.65
CA SER A 847 -45.07 -20.00 25.42
C SER A 847 -46.22 -19.14 25.96
N ILE A 848 -45.98 -17.86 26.23
CA ILE A 848 -46.99 -16.90 26.69
C ILE A 848 -47.77 -16.36 25.49
N LEU A 849 -47.09 -16.06 24.39
CA LEU A 849 -47.71 -15.66 23.13
C LEU A 849 -48.64 -16.75 22.59
N SER A 850 -48.20 -18.02 22.62
CA SER A 850 -49.04 -19.15 22.20
C SER A 850 -50.22 -19.44 23.15
N LYS A 851 -50.03 -19.31 24.47
CA LYS A 851 -51.13 -19.44 25.44
C LYS A 851 -52.17 -18.32 25.34
N ARG A 852 -51.76 -17.08 25.08
CA ARG A 852 -52.67 -15.93 25.01
C ARG A 852 -53.40 -15.82 23.67
N TYR A 853 -52.82 -16.33 22.57
CA TYR A 853 -53.28 -16.01 21.23
C TYR A 853 -53.42 -17.19 20.25
N GLY A 854 -53.19 -18.43 20.68
CA GLY A 854 -53.32 -19.64 19.87
C GLY A 854 -51.99 -20.11 19.26
N THR A 855 -52.02 -21.10 18.36
CA THR A 855 -50.80 -21.57 17.65
C THR A 855 -50.23 -20.48 16.76
N VAL A 856 -49.17 -19.83 17.22
CA VAL A 856 -48.35 -18.86 16.48
C VAL A 856 -47.09 -19.59 16.01
N SER A 857 -46.69 -19.44 14.75
CA SER A 857 -45.45 -20.03 14.23
C SER A 857 -44.22 -19.44 14.95
N ARG A 858 -43.10 -20.17 14.97
CA ARG A 858 -41.87 -19.70 15.63
C ARG A 858 -41.36 -18.37 15.06
N GLU A 859 -41.58 -18.12 13.77
CA GLU A 859 -41.18 -16.88 13.09
C GLU A 859 -42.10 -15.71 13.47
N GLU A 860 -43.42 -15.92 13.50
CA GLU A 860 -44.39 -14.92 13.95
C GLU A 860 -44.20 -14.55 15.43
N ALA A 861 -43.84 -15.51 16.27
CA ALA A 861 -43.53 -15.25 17.68
C ALA A 861 -42.26 -14.40 17.85
N VAL A 862 -41.26 -14.57 16.99
CA VAL A 862 -40.00 -13.80 17.02
C VAL A 862 -40.20 -12.39 16.48
N ASP A 863 -40.99 -12.20 15.43
CA ASP A 863 -41.30 -10.86 14.93
C ASP A 863 -42.25 -10.10 15.88
N ALA A 864 -43.22 -10.80 16.51
CA ALA A 864 -44.05 -10.22 17.56
C ALA A 864 -43.23 -9.82 18.80
N ALA A 865 -42.27 -10.66 19.22
CA ALA A 865 -41.34 -10.34 20.30
C ALA A 865 -40.52 -9.07 20.03
N LYS A 866 -39.97 -8.92 18.82
CA LYS A 866 -39.20 -7.71 18.44
C LYS A 866 -40.05 -6.45 18.39
N LEU A 867 -41.28 -6.54 17.88
CA LEU A 867 -42.22 -5.42 17.84
C LEU A 867 -42.71 -5.02 19.24
N ILE A 868 -42.94 -6.00 20.12
CA ILE A 868 -43.26 -5.78 21.54
C ILE A 868 -42.09 -5.08 22.24
N GLU A 869 -40.86 -5.51 21.99
CA GLU A 869 -39.65 -4.86 22.51
C GLU A 869 -39.55 -3.40 22.00
N GLU A 870 -39.77 -3.14 20.72
CA GLU A 870 -39.72 -1.79 20.13
C GLU A 870 -40.77 -0.82 20.71
N GLU A 871 -42.02 -1.29 20.88
CA GLU A 871 -43.15 -0.49 21.35
C GLU A 871 -43.16 -0.33 22.88
N ALA A 872 -42.71 -1.34 23.64
CA ALA A 872 -42.54 -1.25 25.09
C ALA A 872 -41.48 -0.20 25.48
N PHE A 873 -40.40 -0.10 24.71
CA PHE A 873 -39.40 0.97 24.89
C PHE A 873 -39.95 2.36 24.53
N GLU A 874 -40.84 2.48 23.54
CA GLU A 874 -41.48 3.75 23.18
C GLU A 874 -42.48 4.23 24.24
N VAL A 875 -43.24 3.29 24.83
CA VAL A 875 -44.20 3.58 25.91
C VAL A 875 -43.47 3.89 27.22
N ALA A 876 -42.39 3.17 27.54
CA ALA A 876 -41.55 3.47 28.71
C ALA A 876 -40.89 4.86 28.59
N GLY A 877 -40.40 5.24 27.40
CA GLY A 877 -39.84 6.57 27.15
C GLY A 877 -40.89 7.71 27.24
N LYS A 878 -42.18 7.42 27.03
CA LYS A 878 -43.28 8.38 27.23
C LYS A 878 -43.73 8.43 28.70
N ALA A 879 -43.74 7.30 29.40
CA ALA A 879 -44.10 7.22 30.82
C ALA A 879 -43.08 7.93 31.73
N ALA A 880 -41.79 7.95 31.36
CA ALA A 880 -40.74 8.70 32.05
C ALA A 880 -40.93 10.25 32.02
N THR A 881 -41.98 10.76 31.36
CA THR A 881 -42.30 12.20 31.32
C THR A 881 -43.54 12.58 32.13
N THR A 882 -44.16 11.63 32.83
CA THR A 882 -45.38 11.83 33.62
C THR A 882 -45.24 11.15 34.97
N ASP A 883 -45.40 11.92 36.05
CA ASP A 883 -45.14 11.58 37.47
C ASP A 883 -45.98 10.43 38.09
N ASP A 884 -46.70 9.61 37.32
CA ASP A 884 -47.51 8.52 37.87
C ASP A 884 -47.34 7.19 37.12
N ASP A 885 -46.97 6.14 37.89
CA ASP A 885 -47.20 4.71 37.69
C ASP A 885 -46.94 4.13 36.27
N GLY A 886 -45.71 4.30 35.78
CA GLY A 886 -45.24 3.69 34.53
C GLY A 886 -45.37 2.16 34.46
N ILE A 887 -45.34 1.45 35.60
CA ILE A 887 -45.52 -0.01 35.67
C ILE A 887 -46.99 -0.43 35.49
N GLU A 888 -47.96 0.29 36.07
CA GLU A 888 -49.39 0.02 35.84
C GLU A 888 -49.79 0.39 34.40
N ILE A 889 -49.27 1.50 33.86
CA ILE A 889 -49.48 1.87 32.46
C ILE A 889 -48.94 0.79 31.53
N LEU A 890 -47.72 0.26 31.76
CA LEU A 890 -47.17 -0.83 30.96
C LEU A 890 -47.96 -2.15 31.10
N GLN A 891 -48.51 -2.47 32.27
CA GLN A 891 -49.38 -3.64 32.46
C GLN A 891 -50.72 -3.49 31.71
N VAL A 892 -51.33 -2.30 31.76
CA VAL A 892 -52.58 -1.96 31.06
C VAL A 892 -52.37 -1.90 29.54
N TYR A 893 -51.26 -1.30 29.08
CA TYR A 893 -50.90 -1.23 27.66
C TYR A 893 -50.44 -2.57 27.08
N SER A 894 -49.89 -3.50 27.88
CA SER A 894 -49.43 -4.80 27.35
C SER A 894 -50.56 -5.61 26.70
N LYS A 895 -51.80 -5.52 27.21
CA LYS A 895 -52.96 -6.20 26.60
C LYS A 895 -53.35 -5.59 25.26
N GLU A 896 -53.30 -4.26 25.15
CA GLU A 896 -53.70 -3.52 23.95
C GLU A 896 -52.62 -3.59 22.85
N ILE A 897 -51.34 -3.50 23.24
CA ILE A 897 -50.17 -3.68 22.36
C ILE A 897 -50.15 -5.10 21.79
N SER A 898 -50.21 -6.13 22.64
CA SER A 898 -50.20 -7.51 22.18
C SER A 898 -51.42 -7.87 21.32
N LYS A 899 -52.59 -7.23 21.55
CA LYS A 899 -53.79 -7.40 20.71
C LYS A 899 -53.65 -6.75 19.33
N ARG A 900 -53.25 -5.47 19.25
CA ARG A 900 -53.03 -4.75 17.98
C ARG A 900 -51.94 -5.40 17.13
N MET A 901 -50.94 -5.99 17.78
CA MET A 901 -49.85 -6.68 17.10
C MET A 901 -50.28 -8.04 16.56
N LEU A 902 -51.10 -8.80 17.28
CA LEU A 902 -51.68 -10.03 16.75
C LEU A 902 -52.60 -9.76 15.54
N GLU A 903 -53.35 -8.66 15.55
CA GLU A 903 -54.16 -8.21 14.42
C GLU A 903 -53.28 -7.83 13.21
N LYS A 904 -52.14 -7.16 13.40
CA LYS A 904 -51.17 -6.85 12.33
C LYS A 904 -50.47 -8.10 11.78
N VAL A 905 -50.18 -9.09 12.61
CA VAL A 905 -49.58 -10.37 12.20
C VAL A 905 -50.61 -11.20 11.41
N LYS A 906 -51.86 -11.30 11.86
CA LYS A 906 -52.95 -11.97 11.14
C LYS A 906 -53.31 -11.28 9.81
N ALA A 907 -53.22 -9.95 9.76
CA ALA A 907 -53.40 -9.20 8.51
C ALA A 907 -52.28 -9.44 7.48
N ARG A 908 -51.08 -9.85 7.92
CA ARG A 908 -49.95 -10.21 7.05
C ARG A 908 -49.98 -11.68 6.60
N SER A 909 -50.67 -12.57 7.33
CA SER A 909 -50.75 -14.00 7.01
C SER A 909 -51.88 -14.41 6.06
N GLY A 910 -52.77 -13.49 5.67
CA GLY A 910 -53.72 -13.69 4.56
C GLY A 910 -55.00 -14.47 4.87
N ASP A 911 -55.30 -14.80 6.12
CA ASP A 911 -56.57 -15.45 6.50
C ASP A 911 -57.68 -14.41 6.74
N SER A 912 -58.30 -13.96 5.65
CA SER A 912 -59.60 -13.29 5.69
C SER A 912 -60.68 -14.26 5.22
N ALA A 913 -61.33 -14.95 6.16
CA ALA A 913 -62.56 -15.70 5.88
C ALA A 913 -63.68 -14.72 5.48
N ALA A 914 -64.14 -14.78 4.22
CA ALA A 914 -65.35 -14.13 3.77
C ALA A 914 -66.56 -15.08 3.89
N ALA A 915 -67.62 -14.60 4.54
CA ALA A 915 -68.93 -15.24 4.62
C ALA A 915 -69.72 -15.12 3.29
N PRO A 916 -70.74 -15.97 3.03
CA PRO A 916 -71.25 -16.25 1.70
C PRO A 916 -72.44 -15.36 1.29
N GLU A 917 -72.47 -14.96 0.02
CA GLU A 917 -73.66 -14.43 -0.66
C GLU A 917 -74.10 -15.41 -1.77
N ALA A 918 -75.42 -15.49 -1.99
CA ALA A 918 -76.11 -16.59 -2.66
C ALA A 918 -76.44 -16.34 -4.16
N ALA A 919 -76.15 -17.37 -4.98
CA ALA A 919 -76.86 -17.92 -6.16
C ALA A 919 -77.08 -17.03 -7.44
N PRO A 920 -77.44 -17.59 -8.64
CA PRO A 920 -77.71 -19.01 -9.01
C PRO A 920 -77.11 -19.53 -10.35
N ALA A 921 -77.23 -20.86 -10.56
CA ALA A 921 -77.39 -21.68 -11.80
C ALA A 921 -76.56 -21.37 -13.08
N ASN A 922 -75.97 -22.32 -13.82
CA ASN A 922 -76.59 -23.52 -14.40
C ASN A 922 -75.54 -24.42 -15.11
N GLU A 923 -75.92 -25.69 -15.31
CA GLU A 923 -75.53 -26.62 -16.39
C GLU A 923 -74.15 -27.34 -16.41
N ALA A 924 -74.24 -28.65 -16.12
CA ALA A 924 -73.42 -29.76 -16.61
C ALA A 924 -73.62 -29.96 -18.15
N PRO A 925 -73.00 -30.93 -18.90
CA PRO A 925 -72.46 -32.20 -18.38
C PRO A 925 -71.28 -32.88 -19.14
N SER A 926 -70.83 -33.97 -18.52
CA SER A 926 -70.70 -35.30 -19.13
C SER A 926 -69.30 -35.88 -19.43
N LYS A 927 -69.21 -37.15 -19.00
CA LYS A 927 -68.45 -38.30 -19.51
C LYS A 927 -66.95 -38.37 -19.21
N ALA A 928 -66.36 -39.52 -18.97
CA ALA A 928 -66.78 -40.89 -18.62
C ALA A 928 -65.48 -41.70 -18.57
N GLU A 929 -65.50 -42.85 -17.89
CA GLU A 929 -64.66 -44.03 -18.18
C GLU A 929 -63.15 -43.93 -17.85
N GLU A 930 -62.48 -44.94 -17.32
CA GLU A 930 -62.85 -46.25 -16.80
C GLU A 930 -61.57 -46.86 -16.17
N GLU A 931 -61.79 -47.90 -15.38
CA GLU A 931 -60.87 -49.01 -15.10
C GLU A 931 -59.67 -48.84 -14.16
N ASP A 932 -59.99 -49.09 -12.88
CA ASP A 932 -59.85 -50.38 -12.18
C ASP A 932 -58.46 -50.92 -11.76
N ALA A 933 -58.52 -51.41 -10.51
CA ALA A 933 -57.80 -52.47 -9.79
C ALA A 933 -56.33 -52.77 -10.10
N GLY A 934 -55.47 -53.04 -9.13
CA GLY A 934 -55.69 -53.41 -7.72
C GLY A 934 -54.32 -53.78 -7.12
N SER A 935 -54.16 -53.59 -5.81
CA SER A 935 -53.99 -54.68 -4.82
C SER A 935 -52.68 -55.47 -5.01
N THR A 936 -51.74 -55.56 -4.08
CA THR A 936 -51.89 -56.05 -2.71
C THR A 936 -50.51 -55.96 -2.01
N ALA A 937 -50.49 -55.40 -0.80
CA ALA A 937 -49.97 -55.98 0.45
C ALA A 937 -48.49 -56.49 0.62
N PRO A 938 -48.00 -56.56 1.89
CA PRO A 938 -46.59 -56.35 2.31
C PRO A 938 -45.99 -57.66 2.91
N PRO A 939 -45.15 -57.73 3.97
CA PRO A 939 -44.10 -56.87 4.59
C PRO A 939 -42.76 -57.66 4.84
N GLN A 940 -41.92 -57.14 5.76
CA GLN A 940 -40.84 -57.80 6.58
C GLN A 940 -39.38 -57.47 6.18
N SER A 941 -38.65 -56.74 7.04
CA SER A 941 -37.65 -57.19 8.05
C SER A 941 -36.32 -57.61 7.39
N GLU A 942 -35.13 -57.17 7.82
CA GLU A 942 -34.46 -57.46 9.08
C GLU A 942 -33.09 -56.72 9.13
N LYS A 943 -32.61 -56.51 10.38
CA LYS A 943 -31.21 -56.63 10.87
C LYS A 943 -30.17 -55.52 10.64
N THR A 944 -29.95 -54.77 11.74
CA THR A 944 -28.72 -54.74 12.57
C THR A 944 -27.35 -54.81 11.90
N GLU A 945 -26.49 -53.82 12.18
CA GLU A 945 -25.29 -54.05 13.01
C GLU A 945 -24.67 -52.72 13.50
N SER A 946 -24.26 -52.75 14.75
CA SER A 946 -23.59 -51.72 15.53
C SER A 946 -22.22 -52.25 15.93
N VAL A 947 -21.12 -51.53 15.74
CA VAL A 947 -19.91 -51.66 16.58
C VAL A 947 -19.16 -50.32 16.63
N ALA A 948 -18.78 -49.97 17.86
CA ALA A 948 -17.99 -48.82 18.29
C ALA A 948 -16.47 -49.04 18.13
N GLY A 949 -15.68 -47.98 18.29
CA GLY A 949 -14.23 -48.09 18.50
C GLY A 949 -13.55 -46.73 18.63
N ASP A 950 -13.06 -46.46 19.85
CA ASP A 950 -12.29 -45.30 20.31
C ASP A 950 -10.88 -45.17 19.67
N GLU A 951 -10.39 -43.93 19.52
CA GLU A 951 -9.14 -43.37 20.09
C GLU A 951 -8.99 -41.86 19.77
#